data_AF-A0A3Q7TUU7-F1
#
_entry.id   AF-A0A3Q7TUU7-F1
#
_cell.length_a   1.000
_cell.length_b   1.000
_cell.length_c   1.000
_cell.angle_alpha   90.00
_cell.angle_beta   90.00
_cell.angle_gamma   90.00
#
_symmetry.space_group_name_H-M   'P 1'
#
loop_
_entity.id
_entity.type
_entity.pdbx_description
1 polymer ?
#
loop_
_entity_poly.entity_id
_entity_poly.type
_entity_poly.pdbx_seq_one_letter_code
_entity_poly.pdbx_strand_id
1 'polypeptide(L)'
;MAYRAGSVETEGTCGVPGERFPGGRSVWPPSPGTWLRTSAVSARSWGAPCSPAPFLTQTPLSPAEPSPAQPGGPPSRPAGAPGADTCRPDVPRGRQTALGAPTPSAVRALPGGEAAARGVRRARPRARPARKRRRNSAFPPGPGAWRPGDGALRDGRCPRPTSAGPRRCSVRPAEAARFLDRQRLGHLAGLGRLATAGAFLPGPSAAFRFLVTRREPAVKLQYAVSGLEPLAWSEDHRVSVSTARSIAVLELICDVHNPGQDLVIHRTSVPAPLNSCLLKVGSKAEVAECKEKFATSKDPTVSQTFMLDRVFNPEGKALPPMRGFKYTSWSPMGCDANGRCLLAALTMDNRLTIQANLNRLQWVQLVDLTEIYGERLYETSYRLSKNEAPEGNLGDFAEFQRRHSMQTPVRMEWSGICTTQQVKHNNECRDVGSVLLAVLFENGNIAVWQFQLPFVGKESISSCNTIESGINSPSVLFWWEYEHNNRKMSGLIVGSAFGPVKILPVNLKAVKGYFTLRQPVVLWKEMDQLPVHSIKCVPLYHPYQKCSCSLVVAARGSYVFWCLLLISKAGLNVHNSHVTGLHSLPIVSMTADKQNGTVYTCSSDGKVRQLIPIFTDVALKFEHQLIKLSDVFGSVRTHGIAVSPCGAYLAVITTEGMVNGLHPVNKNHQVQFVTLKTFEEAAAQLLESSVQNLFKQVDLIDLVRWKILKDKHIPQFLQEALEKKIESSGATYFWRFKLFLLRILYQSMQKTPSEALWKPTHEDSKILLVDSPGMGNAEEEQQEEGPSSKQASRQGLQERSREGDPEDPTEDSLTQSGDAGGREPMEEKLLEIQGKIEAVEMHLTREHMKRVLGEVYLHTWITENTSIPTRGLCNFLMSDEEYDDRTARVLIGHISKKMNKQTFPEHCSLCKEILPFTDRKQAVCSNGHIWLRCFLTYQSCQSLIYRRCLLHDSIARHPAPDDPDWIKRLLQSPCPFCDSPVF
;
A
#
# COMPACT_ATOMS: atom_id res chain seq x y z
N MET A 1 28.10 54.77 29.35
CA MET A 1 27.05 55.10 30.33
C MET A 1 26.41 53.76 30.73
N ALA A 2 26.60 53.20 31.94
CA ALA A 2 26.24 53.68 33.30
C ALA A 2 24.78 53.30 33.65
N TYR A 3 24.40 52.48 34.66
CA TYR A 3 25.06 51.67 35.73
C TYR A 3 24.46 50.20 35.70
N ARG A 4 25.01 49.09 36.26
CA ARG A 4 25.23 48.64 37.67
C ARG A 4 23.97 48.77 38.57
N ALA A 5 23.63 47.91 39.56
CA ALA A 5 24.05 46.58 40.07
C ALA A 5 22.80 45.98 40.83
N GLY A 6 22.76 44.93 41.67
CA GLY A 6 23.72 43.93 42.22
C GLY A 6 23.19 43.31 43.56
N SER A 7 23.53 42.04 43.87
CA SER A 7 23.20 41.29 45.13
C SER A 7 21.68 40.97 45.33
N VAL A 8 21.17 39.89 45.97
CA VAL A 8 21.67 38.77 46.84
C VAL A 8 21.79 39.10 48.35
N GLU A 9 21.53 38.10 49.23
CA GLU A 9 21.63 38.06 50.72
C GLU A 9 20.45 38.63 51.56
N THR A 10 20.10 38.20 52.79
CA THR A 10 19.90 36.83 53.39
C THR A 10 19.05 36.91 54.71
N GLU A 11 18.51 35.79 55.19
CA GLU A 11 18.10 35.42 56.60
C GLU A 11 17.21 36.32 57.50
N GLY A 12 16.41 35.72 58.42
CA GLY A 12 15.84 36.46 59.59
C GLY A 12 14.57 35.95 60.32
N THR A 13 14.73 35.03 61.29
CA THR A 13 14.00 34.91 62.61
C THR A 13 12.45 34.86 62.79
N CYS A 14 11.98 33.80 63.50
CA CYS A 14 10.95 33.73 64.59
C CYS A 14 9.45 34.09 64.34
N GLY A 15 8.44 33.52 65.03
CA GLY A 15 8.39 32.56 66.17
C GLY A 15 6.99 31.90 66.40
N VAL A 16 6.80 31.12 67.49
CA VAL A 16 5.67 30.17 67.72
C VAL A 16 4.63 30.66 68.76
N PRO A 17 3.37 30.12 68.80
CA PRO A 17 2.98 28.98 69.67
C PRO A 17 2.06 27.95 68.93
N GLY A 18 1.60 26.78 69.43
CA GLY A 18 1.52 26.14 70.77
C GLY A 18 0.03 25.82 71.09
N GLU A 19 -0.44 24.65 71.53
CA GLU A 19 0.16 23.38 72.01
C GLU A 19 -0.74 22.12 71.73
N ARG A 20 -0.25 20.91 72.11
CA ARG A 20 -0.96 19.70 72.66
C ARG A 20 -1.19 18.44 71.79
N PHE A 21 -0.78 17.31 72.39
CA PHE A 21 -0.98 15.89 72.08
C PHE A 21 -1.34 15.19 73.42
N PRO A 22 -2.08 14.05 73.44
CA PRO A 22 -1.47 12.71 73.26
C PRO A 22 -2.36 11.72 72.47
N GLY A 23 -1.91 10.54 72.01
CA GLY A 23 -0.57 9.92 72.01
C GLY A 23 -0.69 8.39 71.79
N GLY A 24 0.24 7.73 71.07
CA GLY A 24 0.10 6.28 70.81
C GLY A 24 1.09 5.62 69.83
N ARG A 25 2.26 5.22 70.35
CA ARG A 25 3.23 4.20 69.87
C ARG A 25 3.30 3.78 68.38
N SER A 26 4.50 3.89 67.82
CA SER A 26 4.94 3.20 66.59
C SER A 26 5.48 1.77 66.86
N VAL A 27 5.53 0.92 65.82
CA VAL A 27 6.61 -0.09 65.52
C VAL A 27 6.23 -0.97 64.31
N TRP A 28 7.13 -1.00 63.29
CA TRP A 28 7.45 -2.04 62.28
C TRP A 28 6.36 -2.93 61.59
N PRO A 29 6.40 -3.09 60.25
CA PRO A 29 5.81 -4.24 59.56
C PRO A 29 6.69 -5.51 59.66
N PRO A 30 6.14 -6.73 59.54
CA PRO A 30 6.84 -7.96 59.87
C PRO A 30 7.66 -8.58 58.73
N SER A 31 8.81 -9.14 59.08
CA SER A 31 9.51 -10.19 58.34
C SER A 31 9.54 -11.47 59.18
N PRO A 32 9.23 -12.64 58.58
CA PRO A 32 9.86 -13.90 58.90
C PRO A 32 10.72 -14.37 57.70
N GLY A 33 11.79 -15.13 57.87
CA GLY A 33 12.36 -15.77 59.05
C GLY A 33 13.24 -16.93 58.57
N THR A 34 14.45 -17.10 59.11
CA THR A 34 15.57 -17.61 58.27
C THR A 34 16.47 -18.63 58.97
N TRP A 35 17.10 -19.52 58.17
CA TRP A 35 18.17 -20.48 58.54
C TRP A 35 17.67 -21.75 59.30
N LEU A 36 18.40 -22.88 59.40
CA LEU A 36 19.84 -23.15 59.22
C LEU A 36 20.15 -24.56 58.62
N ARG A 37 21.43 -24.73 58.21
CA ARG A 37 22.24 -25.91 57.78
C ARG A 37 21.74 -27.33 58.18
N THR A 38 22.02 -28.41 57.41
CA THR A 38 23.38 -29.03 57.32
C THR A 38 23.78 -29.76 56.01
N SER A 39 25.10 -29.97 55.94
CA SER A 39 25.98 -30.80 55.08
C SER A 39 25.49 -32.21 54.67
N ALA A 40 26.02 -32.87 53.62
CA ALA A 40 26.95 -32.50 52.52
C ALA A 40 27.13 -33.71 51.53
N VAL A 41 28.20 -33.68 50.71
CA VAL A 41 28.87 -34.81 50.01
C VAL A 41 28.36 -35.19 48.61
N SER A 42 29.22 -34.89 47.60
CA SER A 42 29.60 -35.70 46.42
C SER A 42 28.54 -36.35 45.49
N ALA A 43 28.68 -36.42 44.16
CA ALA A 43 29.42 -35.66 43.13
C ALA A 43 28.97 -36.16 41.73
N ARG A 44 29.39 -35.45 40.66
CA ARG A 44 29.81 -35.94 39.32
C ARG A 44 29.04 -37.11 38.61
N SER A 45 28.73 -37.11 37.31
CA SER A 45 28.84 -36.13 36.20
C SER A 45 28.56 -36.84 34.83
N TRP A 46 28.50 -36.09 33.71
CA TRP A 46 28.37 -36.55 32.29
C TRP A 46 27.01 -37.17 31.90
N GLY A 47 26.73 -37.25 30.59
CA GLY A 47 25.73 -38.19 30.05
C GLY A 47 24.60 -37.63 29.18
N ALA A 48 24.91 -37.09 28.01
CA ALA A 48 24.04 -37.17 26.82
C ALA A 48 24.84 -37.88 25.70
N PRO A 49 24.24 -38.43 24.63
CA PRO A 49 22.84 -38.30 24.18
C PRO A 49 22.23 -39.66 23.73
N CYS A 50 21.33 -39.60 22.73
CA CYS A 50 20.82 -40.66 21.84
C CYS A 50 19.48 -41.34 22.18
N SER A 51 18.55 -41.24 21.23
CA SER A 51 17.36 -42.08 21.05
C SER A 51 17.75 -43.51 20.65
N PRO A 52 16.79 -44.46 20.61
CA PRO A 52 16.15 -44.72 19.31
C PRO A 52 14.65 -45.06 19.37
N ALA A 53 14.02 -45.10 18.20
CA ALA A 53 12.78 -45.84 17.89
C ALA A 53 13.18 -47.24 17.31
N PRO A 54 12.28 -48.12 16.82
CA PRO A 54 10.81 -48.11 16.80
C PRO A 54 10.22 -49.41 17.39
N PHE A 55 8.94 -49.74 17.15
CA PHE A 55 8.54 -50.92 16.36
C PHE A 55 7.02 -50.98 16.09
N LEU A 56 6.61 -51.76 15.09
CA LEU A 56 5.21 -52.17 14.82
C LEU A 56 4.90 -53.45 15.64
N THR A 57 3.65 -53.85 15.93
CA THR A 57 2.67 -54.44 15.00
C THR A 57 1.35 -54.81 15.71
N GLN A 58 0.36 -55.28 14.94
CA GLN A 58 -0.77 -56.17 15.32
C GLN A 58 -2.02 -55.58 16.02
N THR A 59 -3.04 -55.36 15.19
CA THR A 59 -4.44 -55.81 15.38
C THR A 59 -4.51 -57.35 15.60
N PRO A 60 -5.59 -57.96 16.13
CA PRO A 60 -7.01 -57.58 15.92
C PRO A 60 -7.99 -57.74 17.12
N LEU A 61 -9.25 -57.32 16.89
CA LEU A 61 -10.53 -58.01 17.25
C LEU A 61 -11.68 -57.00 17.46
N SER A 62 -12.70 -57.11 16.61
CA SER A 62 -14.10 -56.74 16.88
C SER A 62 -14.84 -58.04 17.31
N PRO A 63 -16.05 -58.05 17.93
CA PRO A 63 -17.21 -57.20 17.60
C PRO A 63 -18.08 -56.71 18.78
N ALA A 64 -18.99 -55.76 18.50
CA ALA A 64 -20.42 -55.78 18.89
C ALA A 64 -21.12 -54.47 18.48
N GLU A 65 -22.32 -54.57 17.88
CA GLU A 65 -23.33 -53.49 17.89
C GLU A 65 -24.22 -53.65 19.15
N PRO A 66 -25.07 -52.67 19.50
CA PRO A 66 -26.39 -52.62 18.85
C PRO A 66 -26.95 -51.21 18.55
N SER A 67 -27.90 -51.17 17.62
CA SER A 67 -28.89 -50.09 17.42
C SER A 67 -30.30 -50.65 17.69
N PRO A 68 -31.40 -49.88 17.49
CA PRO A 68 -31.75 -48.59 18.09
C PRO A 68 -33.11 -48.68 18.85
N ALA A 69 -33.56 -47.61 19.51
CA ALA A 69 -34.93 -47.55 20.07
C ALA A 69 -35.58 -46.15 20.08
N GLN A 70 -36.73 -46.06 19.40
CA GLN A 70 -37.87 -45.17 19.69
C GLN A 70 -39.12 -46.08 19.73
N PRO A 71 -40.14 -45.83 20.57
CA PRO A 71 -41.22 -44.89 20.20
C PRO A 71 -41.89 -44.12 21.37
N GLY A 72 -42.73 -43.12 21.06
CA GLY A 72 -43.59 -42.44 22.04
C GLY A 72 -44.39 -41.27 21.44
N GLY A 73 -45.69 -41.16 21.75
CA GLY A 73 -46.63 -40.20 21.14
C GLY A 73 -46.97 -38.94 21.96
N PRO A 74 -47.89 -38.08 21.46
CA PRO A 74 -48.18 -36.73 21.98
C PRO A 74 -49.28 -36.70 23.07
N PRO A 75 -49.61 -35.51 23.62
CA PRO A 75 -50.97 -34.98 23.35
C PRO A 75 -51.15 -33.43 23.29
N SER A 76 -52.29 -33.04 22.67
CA SER A 76 -53.20 -31.90 22.98
C SER A 76 -52.80 -30.40 22.90
N ARG A 77 -53.66 -29.62 22.22
CA ARG A 77 -53.96 -28.17 22.45
C ARG A 77 -55.03 -28.02 23.56
N PRO A 78 -55.19 -26.83 24.20
CA PRO A 78 -56.13 -25.77 23.72
C PRO A 78 -55.37 -24.44 23.43
N ALA A 79 -55.76 -23.53 22.52
CA ALA A 79 -57.03 -22.85 22.21
C ALA A 79 -57.30 -21.59 23.08
N GLY A 80 -57.29 -20.40 22.45
CA GLY A 80 -57.58 -19.10 23.08
C GLY A 80 -57.15 -17.89 22.22
N ALA A 81 -58.14 -17.14 21.70
CA ALA A 81 -58.03 -15.82 21.04
C ALA A 81 -59.28 -15.01 21.43
N PRO A 82 -59.28 -13.65 21.45
CA PRO A 82 -59.17 -12.75 20.29
C PRO A 82 -58.17 -11.58 20.52
N GLY A 83 -58.01 -10.52 19.72
CA GLY A 83 -58.53 -10.06 18.42
C GLY A 83 -57.60 -8.93 17.91
N ALA A 84 -57.34 -8.76 16.60
CA ALA A 84 -58.17 -8.10 15.57
C ALA A 84 -58.06 -6.55 15.55
N ASP A 85 -57.35 -6.02 14.52
CA ASP A 85 -57.55 -4.74 13.77
C ASP A 85 -56.20 -4.20 13.22
N THR A 86 -55.93 -4.30 11.90
CA THR A 86 -56.11 -3.30 10.80
C THR A 86 -55.21 -2.04 10.90
N CYS A 87 -54.59 -1.49 9.84
CA CYS A 87 -54.85 -1.52 8.39
C CYS A 87 -53.59 -1.69 7.49
N ARG A 88 -53.82 -1.96 6.19
CA ARG A 88 -52.99 -1.52 5.04
C ARG A 88 -53.77 -0.44 4.25
N PRO A 89 -53.11 0.44 3.48
CA PRO A 89 -53.03 0.31 2.00
C PRO A 89 -51.71 0.88 1.40
N ASP A 90 -51.40 0.89 0.09
CA ASP A 90 -51.63 -0.10 -0.99
C ASP A 90 -50.59 0.09 -2.13
N VAL A 91 -50.65 -0.76 -3.17
CA VAL A 91 -49.84 -0.67 -4.41
C VAL A 91 -50.73 -0.70 -5.66
N PRO A 92 -50.56 0.22 -6.64
CA PRO A 92 -51.24 0.13 -7.94
C PRO A 92 -50.57 -0.87 -8.91
N ARG A 93 -51.37 -1.50 -9.78
CA ARG A 93 -50.99 -2.56 -10.75
C ARG A 93 -51.67 -2.38 -12.11
N GLY A 94 -51.09 -2.97 -13.17
CA GLY A 94 -51.77 -3.34 -14.43
C GLY A 94 -50.94 -3.05 -15.67
N ARG A 95 -51.01 -3.76 -16.81
CA ARG A 95 -51.65 -5.05 -17.23
C ARG A 95 -50.66 -5.71 -18.24
N GLN A 96 -50.51 -7.02 -18.50
CA GLN A 96 -51.30 -8.26 -18.44
C GLN A 96 -51.89 -8.74 -19.80
N THR A 97 -51.24 -9.75 -20.42
CA THR A 97 -51.75 -10.83 -21.33
C THR A 97 -50.66 -11.93 -21.35
N ALA A 98 -50.89 -13.21 -21.00
CA ALA A 98 -51.58 -14.29 -21.75
C ALA A 98 -50.77 -14.81 -22.96
N LEU A 99 -50.63 -16.11 -23.26
CA LEU A 99 -51.12 -17.37 -22.65
C LEU A 99 -50.30 -18.59 -23.19
N GLY A 100 -50.36 -19.77 -22.54
CA GLY A 100 -50.11 -21.08 -23.19
C GLY A 100 -48.89 -21.92 -22.73
N ALA A 101 -49.12 -23.22 -22.50
CA ALA A 101 -48.14 -24.31 -22.36
C ALA A 101 -48.67 -25.57 -23.07
N PRO A 102 -47.82 -26.52 -23.51
CA PRO A 102 -47.96 -27.89 -22.98
C PRO A 102 -46.67 -28.77 -22.99
N THR A 103 -46.78 -29.96 -22.38
CA THR A 103 -45.88 -31.14 -22.48
C THR A 103 -46.74 -32.42 -22.21
N PRO A 104 -46.27 -33.69 -22.31
CA PRO A 104 -45.10 -34.31 -22.99
C PRO A 104 -45.44 -35.60 -23.84
N SER A 105 -44.40 -36.31 -24.35
CA SER A 105 -44.37 -37.75 -24.77
C SER A 105 -44.96 -38.10 -26.17
N ALA A 106 -44.70 -39.26 -26.84
CA ALA A 106 -44.11 -40.56 -26.42
C ALA A 106 -43.48 -41.43 -27.58
N VAL A 107 -42.98 -42.64 -27.24
CA VAL A 107 -42.74 -43.86 -28.10
C VAL A 107 -41.48 -44.02 -29.00
N ARG A 108 -40.39 -44.53 -28.41
CA ARG A 108 -39.77 -45.88 -28.60
C ARG A 108 -39.59 -46.52 -30.01
N ALA A 109 -38.32 -46.82 -30.39
CA ALA A 109 -37.93 -47.93 -31.30
C ALA A 109 -36.46 -48.41 -31.10
N LEU A 110 -36.17 -49.66 -31.47
CA LEU A 110 -34.86 -50.39 -31.56
C LEU A 110 -34.95 -51.33 -32.79
N PRO A 111 -33.87 -51.77 -33.50
CA PRO A 111 -32.63 -52.44 -33.01
C PRO A 111 -31.33 -51.89 -33.70
N GLY A 112 -30.13 -52.50 -33.69
CA GLY A 112 -29.56 -53.67 -32.98
C GLY A 112 -28.98 -54.77 -33.91
N GLY A 113 -27.68 -55.12 -33.75
CA GLY A 113 -26.94 -56.15 -34.54
C GLY A 113 -26.27 -55.57 -35.82
N GLU A 114 -25.21 -56.12 -36.42
CA GLU A 114 -24.28 -57.24 -36.12
C GLU A 114 -22.85 -56.82 -36.59
N ALA A 115 -21.67 -57.27 -36.12
CA ALA A 115 -21.17 -58.41 -35.35
C ALA A 115 -20.41 -59.49 -36.17
N ALA A 116 -19.06 -59.39 -36.22
CA ALA A 116 -18.14 -60.49 -36.55
C ALA A 116 -16.70 -60.19 -36.06
N ALA A 117 -15.79 -61.12 -35.79
CA ALA A 117 -15.83 -62.40 -35.04
C ALA A 117 -14.41 -63.02 -35.04
N ARG A 118 -14.08 -63.89 -34.06
CA ARG A 118 -12.78 -64.62 -33.89
C ARG A 118 -11.58 -63.74 -33.48
N GLY A 119 -10.59 -64.20 -32.70
CA GLY A 119 -10.53 -65.42 -31.88
C GLY A 119 -9.11 -65.90 -31.49
N VAL A 120 -9.01 -66.54 -30.30
CA VAL A 120 -8.01 -67.58 -29.92
C VAL A 120 -6.54 -67.19 -29.55
N ARG A 121 -6.30 -67.19 -28.22
CA ARG A 121 -5.19 -67.83 -27.44
C ARG A 121 -3.69 -67.80 -27.87
N ARG A 122 -2.85 -67.47 -26.86
CA ARG A 122 -1.51 -68.05 -26.49
C ARG A 122 -0.36 -68.06 -27.53
N ALA A 123 0.77 -67.39 -27.19
CA ALA A 123 2.05 -68.06 -26.82
C ALA A 123 3.22 -67.09 -26.52
N ARG A 124 4.14 -67.53 -25.64
CA ARG A 124 5.59 -67.20 -25.60
C ARG A 124 6.33 -68.48 -26.09
N PRO A 125 7.54 -68.46 -26.71
CA PRO A 125 8.75 -67.87 -26.10
C PRO A 125 9.89 -67.37 -27.04
N ARG A 126 10.94 -66.80 -26.39
CA ARG A 126 12.39 -66.76 -26.74
C ARG A 126 12.85 -66.59 -28.21
N ALA A 127 13.56 -65.49 -28.47
CA ALA A 127 14.90 -65.50 -29.09
C ALA A 127 15.69 -64.19 -28.82
N ARG A 128 17.04 -64.26 -28.87
CA ARG A 128 17.96 -63.12 -29.10
C ARG A 128 18.66 -63.38 -30.46
N PRO A 129 19.15 -62.35 -31.16
CA PRO A 129 20.58 -62.02 -31.06
C PRO A 129 20.84 -60.50 -30.98
N ALA A 130 22.11 -60.09 -30.98
CA ALA A 130 22.53 -58.69 -30.79
C ALA A 130 23.49 -58.21 -31.89
N ARG A 131 23.54 -56.89 -32.16
CA ARG A 131 24.80 -56.15 -32.41
C ARG A 131 24.64 -54.62 -32.56
N LYS A 132 25.71 -53.91 -32.16
CA LYS A 132 26.21 -52.59 -32.63
C LYS A 132 25.24 -51.39 -32.76
N ARG A 133 25.50 -50.36 -31.93
CA ARG A 133 25.59 -48.95 -32.38
C ARG A 133 26.81 -48.29 -31.72
N ARG A 134 27.51 -47.38 -32.43
CA ARG A 134 28.69 -46.64 -31.95
C ARG A 134 28.88 -45.37 -32.79
N ARG A 135 28.79 -44.17 -32.19
CA ARG A 135 29.06 -42.84 -32.80
C ARG A 135 28.11 -42.48 -33.98
N ASN A 136 27.98 -41.25 -34.50
CA ASN A 136 28.47 -39.88 -34.20
C ASN A 136 27.41 -38.88 -34.80
N SER A 137 27.35 -37.56 -34.56
CA SER A 137 27.83 -36.66 -33.48
C SER A 137 27.35 -35.21 -33.71
N ALA A 138 27.00 -34.51 -32.61
CA ALA A 138 27.16 -33.06 -32.37
C ALA A 138 26.59 -31.98 -33.34
N PHE A 139 25.96 -30.96 -32.74
CA PHE A 139 26.17 -29.53 -33.08
C PHE A 139 26.11 -28.68 -31.78
N PRO A 140 26.81 -27.52 -31.66
CA PRO A 140 27.15 -26.93 -30.36
C PRO A 140 26.65 -25.45 -30.19
N PRO A 141 27.33 -24.49 -29.52
CA PRO A 141 26.80 -23.97 -28.24
C PRO A 141 26.70 -22.42 -28.15
N GLY A 142 26.34 -21.89 -26.96
CA GLY A 142 26.44 -20.47 -26.60
C GLY A 142 27.56 -20.15 -25.59
N PRO A 143 27.89 -18.86 -25.38
CA PRO A 143 28.85 -18.39 -24.36
C PRO A 143 28.19 -18.27 -22.97
N GLY A 144 28.92 -18.14 -21.86
CA GLY A 144 30.38 -18.13 -21.68
C GLY A 144 30.76 -17.35 -20.42
N ALA A 145 31.30 -18.03 -19.40
CA ALA A 145 31.62 -17.43 -18.10
C ALA A 145 33.06 -17.73 -17.68
N TRP A 146 33.76 -16.73 -17.12
CA TRP A 146 35.17 -16.84 -16.74
C TRP A 146 35.39 -16.81 -15.21
N ARG A 147 36.40 -17.56 -14.78
CA ARG A 147 37.05 -17.48 -13.47
C ARG A 147 38.57 -17.57 -13.67
N PRO A 148 39.39 -16.84 -12.90
CA PRO A 148 40.68 -17.34 -12.41
C PRO A 148 40.48 -18.15 -11.11
N GLY A 149 41.39 -19.03 -10.67
CA GLY A 149 42.65 -19.45 -11.30
C GLY A 149 43.70 -19.78 -10.23
N ASP A 150 43.78 -21.05 -9.82
CA ASP A 150 44.72 -21.51 -8.77
C ASP A 150 46.07 -21.99 -9.34
N GLY A 151 47.13 -21.86 -8.54
CA GLY A 151 48.49 -22.32 -8.84
C GLY A 151 49.10 -23.15 -7.70
N ALA A 152 49.68 -24.30 -8.06
CA ALA A 152 50.33 -25.29 -7.20
C ALA A 152 51.79 -24.88 -6.82
N LEU A 153 52.56 -25.52 -5.92
CA LEU A 153 52.41 -26.41 -4.73
C LEU A 153 53.84 -26.89 -4.36
N ARG A 154 54.27 -26.90 -3.08
CA ARG A 154 55.45 -27.69 -2.62
C ARG A 154 55.50 -27.98 -1.12
N ASP A 155 56.35 -28.93 -0.73
CA ASP A 155 56.31 -29.74 0.50
C ASP A 155 56.97 -29.13 1.76
N GLY A 156 56.68 -29.65 2.96
CA GLY A 156 57.23 -29.04 4.21
C GLY A 156 57.18 -29.74 5.58
N ARG A 157 56.79 -31.02 5.74
CA ARG A 157 56.92 -31.85 6.99
C ARG A 157 56.08 -31.46 8.24
N CYS A 158 55.79 -32.49 9.05
CA CYS A 158 55.17 -32.50 10.39
C CYS A 158 56.27 -32.34 11.50
N PRO A 159 55.95 -32.16 12.82
CA PRO A 159 54.73 -32.63 13.53
C PRO A 159 54.11 -31.75 14.65
N ARG A 160 53.02 -32.29 15.24
CA ARG A 160 52.41 -31.97 16.56
C ARG A 160 53.33 -32.42 17.73
N PRO A 161 53.05 -32.15 19.04
CA PRO A 161 51.86 -31.61 19.72
C PRO A 161 52.19 -30.32 20.53
N THR A 162 51.51 -29.81 21.58
CA THR A 162 50.55 -30.37 22.58
C THR A 162 49.66 -29.29 23.21
N SER A 163 48.66 -29.72 23.97
CA SER A 163 47.66 -28.92 24.73
C SER A 163 48.23 -27.95 25.77
N ALA A 164 47.60 -26.78 25.90
CA ALA A 164 47.24 -26.19 27.21
C ALA A 164 46.22 -25.03 27.11
N GLY A 165 45.45 -24.86 28.18
CA GLY A 165 44.74 -23.66 28.63
C GLY A 165 44.41 -23.87 30.12
N PRO A 166 43.54 -23.07 30.78
CA PRO A 166 42.91 -21.81 30.37
C PRO A 166 43.04 -20.73 31.50
N ARG A 167 42.12 -19.74 31.58
CA ARG A 167 41.88 -18.78 32.70
C ARG A 167 42.86 -17.57 32.72
N ARG A 168 42.51 -16.37 33.24
CA ARG A 168 41.23 -15.78 33.70
C ARG A 168 41.30 -14.22 33.68
N CYS A 169 40.15 -13.58 33.95
CA CYS A 169 39.91 -12.36 34.77
C CYS A 169 41.13 -11.63 35.41
N SER A 170 41.18 -10.30 35.60
CA SER A 170 40.16 -9.21 35.57
C SER A 170 40.78 -7.83 35.94
N VAL A 171 39.93 -6.78 36.15
CA VAL A 171 40.22 -5.46 36.79
C VAL A 171 40.87 -4.44 35.83
N ARG A 172 40.16 -3.45 35.24
CA ARG A 172 39.57 -2.18 35.77
C ARG A 172 40.57 -0.99 35.85
N PRO A 173 40.12 0.29 35.75
CA PRO A 173 40.90 1.33 35.07
C PRO A 173 41.31 2.56 35.92
N ALA A 174 42.27 3.32 35.38
CA ALA A 174 42.67 4.70 35.70
C ALA A 174 43.47 5.23 34.45
N GLU A 175 43.63 6.52 34.13
CA GLU A 175 43.07 7.76 34.69
C GLU A 175 43.12 8.93 33.66
N ALA A 176 43.01 10.18 34.15
CA ALA A 176 43.18 11.47 33.44
C ALA A 176 44.27 11.49 32.33
N ALA A 177 44.11 12.07 31.14
CA ALA A 177 43.50 13.34 30.65
C ALA A 177 44.53 14.48 30.41
N ARG A 178 44.30 15.23 29.31
CA ARG A 178 44.99 16.47 28.85
C ARG A 178 46.47 16.33 28.42
N PHE A 179 46.76 16.71 27.18
CA PHE A 179 47.67 17.83 26.89
C PHE A 179 47.26 18.54 25.58
N LEU A 180 47.83 19.71 25.30
CA LEU A 180 47.34 20.67 24.29
C LEU A 180 48.46 21.16 23.34
N ASP A 181 48.05 21.39 22.09
CA ASP A 181 48.53 22.43 21.15
C ASP A 181 49.88 22.25 20.38
N ARG A 182 49.96 23.01 19.28
CA ARG A 182 51.11 23.46 18.46
C ARG A 182 51.75 22.60 17.36
N GLN A 183 51.30 22.90 16.12
CA GLN A 183 52.08 23.55 15.04
C GLN A 183 53.50 23.02 14.73
N ARG A 184 53.85 22.73 13.46
CA ARG A 184 54.16 23.75 12.43
C ARG A 184 54.14 23.21 10.98
N LEU A 185 54.27 24.12 10.00
CA LEU A 185 54.30 23.85 8.55
C LEU A 185 55.73 23.82 7.95
N GLY A 186 55.84 23.20 6.77
CA GLY A 186 56.80 23.57 5.70
C GLY A 186 57.73 22.43 5.22
N HIS A 187 58.26 22.43 3.99
CA HIS A 187 57.85 23.10 2.73
C HIS A 187 58.67 22.50 1.54
N LEU A 188 58.35 22.87 0.28
CA LEU A 188 59.07 22.51 -0.98
C LEU A 188 58.96 21.00 -1.37
N ALA A 189 58.65 20.55 -2.61
CA ALA A 189 58.97 20.92 -4.01
C ALA A 189 60.28 20.27 -4.53
N GLY A 190 60.33 19.63 -5.72
CA GLY A 190 59.30 19.33 -6.73
C GLY A 190 59.84 18.52 -7.94
N LEU A 191 59.08 18.45 -9.06
CA LEU A 191 59.37 17.75 -10.35
C LEU A 191 59.30 16.20 -10.33
N GLY A 192 58.69 15.50 -11.32
CA GLY A 192 57.78 15.93 -12.39
C GLY A 192 57.49 14.85 -13.47
N ARG A 193 56.27 14.84 -14.05
CA ARG A 193 55.76 13.98 -15.17
C ARG A 193 55.66 12.46 -14.84
N LEU A 194 54.66 11.66 -15.26
CA LEU A 194 53.74 11.74 -16.41
C LEU A 194 52.44 10.90 -16.17
N ALA A 195 51.32 11.34 -16.74
CA ALA A 195 50.03 10.66 -17.01
C ALA A 195 49.56 9.40 -16.21
N THR A 196 48.45 9.54 -15.47
CA THR A 196 47.22 8.73 -15.66
C THR A 196 46.01 9.39 -14.99
N ALA A 197 44.89 9.55 -15.71
CA ALA A 197 43.73 10.29 -15.22
C ALA A 197 42.75 9.41 -14.43
N GLY A 198 43.07 9.12 -13.17
CA GLY A 198 42.11 8.57 -12.21
C GLY A 198 41.25 9.68 -11.60
N ALA A 199 39.94 9.64 -11.81
CA ALA A 199 39.03 10.66 -11.28
C ALA A 199 38.94 10.61 -9.75
N PHE A 200 39.45 11.64 -9.07
CA PHE A 200 39.24 11.84 -7.63
C PHE A 200 37.79 12.25 -7.36
N LEU A 201 37.01 11.34 -6.77
CA LEU A 201 35.73 11.69 -6.16
C LEU A 201 35.99 12.55 -4.90
N PRO A 202 35.43 13.76 -4.78
CA PRO A 202 35.47 14.51 -3.53
C PRO A 202 34.64 13.79 -2.46
N GLY A 203 35.12 13.81 -1.21
CA GLY A 203 34.49 13.07 -0.11
C GLY A 203 33.11 13.62 0.31
N PRO A 204 32.23 12.82 0.96
CA PRO A 204 30.80 13.14 1.10
C PRO A 204 30.44 14.37 1.97
N SER A 205 31.39 14.92 2.72
CA SER A 205 31.13 15.84 3.84
C SER A 205 30.70 17.28 3.44
N ALA A 206 30.85 17.67 2.17
CA ALA A 206 30.70 19.07 1.75
C ALA A 206 29.37 19.44 1.06
N ALA A 207 28.54 18.46 0.65
CA ALA A 207 27.46 18.70 -0.32
C ALA A 207 26.04 18.89 0.29
N PHE A 208 25.79 18.44 1.52
CA PHE A 208 24.43 18.25 2.04
C PHE A 208 23.75 19.51 2.61
N ARG A 209 23.61 20.57 1.81
CA ARG A 209 22.65 21.67 2.06
C ARG A 209 21.35 21.44 1.29
N PHE A 210 20.49 20.56 1.81
CA PHE A 210 19.13 20.38 1.28
C PHE A 210 18.34 21.69 1.32
N LEU A 211 17.92 22.17 0.14
CA LEU A 211 17.07 23.35 0.01
C LEU A 211 15.59 22.90 0.04
N VAL A 212 15.15 22.62 1.27
CA VAL A 212 13.85 22.07 1.64
C VAL A 212 12.72 22.92 1.06
N THR A 213 12.08 22.47 -0.02
CA THR A 213 11.10 23.24 -0.78
C THR A 213 9.67 22.79 -0.49
N ARG A 214 8.79 23.76 -0.23
CA ARG A 214 7.33 23.56 -0.07
C ARG A 214 6.70 23.15 -1.40
N ARG A 215 5.74 22.20 -1.35
CA ARG A 215 4.85 21.88 -2.48
C ARG A 215 3.41 22.20 -2.08
N GLU A 216 2.73 22.97 -2.91
CA GLU A 216 1.28 23.17 -2.85
C GLU A 216 0.54 21.98 -3.53
N PRO A 217 -0.76 21.74 -3.21
CA PRO A 217 -1.59 22.50 -2.28
C PRO A 217 -1.44 22.06 -0.82
N ALA A 218 -1.46 23.01 0.10
CA ALA A 218 -1.69 22.77 1.53
C ALA A 218 -3.14 22.27 1.75
N VAL A 219 -3.30 20.98 2.05
CA VAL A 219 -4.61 20.32 2.17
C VAL A 219 -5.20 20.54 3.56
N LYS A 220 -6.10 21.51 3.68
CA LYS A 220 -6.94 21.69 4.88
C LYS A 220 -7.80 20.46 5.15
N LEU A 221 -7.81 19.97 6.39
CA LEU A 221 -8.61 18.84 6.85
C LEU A 221 -9.96 19.33 7.41
N GLN A 222 -11.03 18.57 7.18
CA GLN A 222 -12.38 18.90 7.66
C GLN A 222 -12.56 18.72 9.18
N TYR A 223 -11.74 17.86 9.80
CA TYR A 223 -11.87 17.46 11.20
C TYR A 223 -10.50 17.43 11.89
N ALA A 224 -10.52 17.61 13.21
CA ALA A 224 -9.32 17.48 14.03
C ALA A 224 -8.73 16.06 13.97
N VAL A 225 -7.41 15.98 13.99
CA VAL A 225 -6.64 14.74 13.83
C VAL A 225 -6.70 13.89 15.10
N SER A 226 -6.70 12.56 14.95
CA SER A 226 -6.85 11.60 16.06
C SER A 226 -5.93 10.38 15.90
N GLY A 227 -5.65 9.71 17.01
CA GLY A 227 -4.65 8.63 17.07
C GLY A 227 -3.24 9.14 17.41
N LEU A 228 -2.28 8.22 17.46
CA LEU A 228 -0.88 8.51 17.83
C LEU A 228 0.05 8.58 16.60
N GLU A 229 -0.12 7.65 15.66
CA GLU A 229 0.44 7.75 14.30
C GLU A 229 -0.74 8.04 13.34
N PRO A 230 -1.17 9.31 13.19
CA PRO A 230 -2.35 9.65 12.40
C PRO A 230 -2.12 9.62 10.88
N LEU A 231 -0.87 9.60 10.41
CA LEU A 231 -0.48 9.76 9.02
C LEU A 231 0.25 8.52 8.49
N ALA A 232 -0.16 7.98 7.35
CA ALA A 232 0.56 6.92 6.65
C ALA A 232 0.46 7.08 5.12
N TRP A 233 1.48 6.64 4.38
CA TRP A 233 1.53 6.67 2.91
C TRP A 233 1.56 5.23 2.37
N SER A 234 0.69 4.91 1.42
CA SER A 234 0.65 3.62 0.72
C SER A 234 1.71 3.50 -0.37
N GLU A 235 2.03 2.26 -0.77
CA GLU A 235 2.91 1.98 -1.91
C GLU A 235 2.29 2.33 -3.27
N ASP A 236 0.98 2.64 -3.31
CA ASP A 236 0.26 3.18 -4.47
C ASP A 236 -0.06 4.68 -4.34
N HIS A 237 0.82 5.41 -3.63
CA HIS A 237 0.88 6.88 -3.58
C HIS A 237 -0.33 7.59 -2.94
N ARG A 238 -1.08 6.88 -2.08
CA ARG A 238 -2.21 7.42 -1.31
C ARG A 238 -1.84 7.65 0.16
N VAL A 239 -2.10 8.86 0.66
CA VAL A 239 -1.89 9.24 2.07
C VAL A 239 -3.20 9.08 2.84
N SER A 240 -3.19 8.37 3.96
CA SER A 240 -4.30 8.31 4.92
C SER A 240 -4.06 9.22 6.11
N VAL A 241 -5.10 9.95 6.53
CA VAL A 241 -5.11 10.80 7.73
C VAL A 241 -6.25 10.38 8.65
N SER A 242 -5.92 9.89 9.85
CA SER A 242 -6.89 9.58 10.90
C SER A 242 -7.44 10.86 11.54
N THR A 243 -8.76 11.03 11.54
CA THR A 243 -9.45 12.17 12.18
C THR A 243 -10.61 11.72 13.06
N ALA A 244 -11.09 12.65 13.90
CA ALA A 244 -12.19 12.43 14.85
C ALA A 244 -13.55 12.05 14.22
N ARG A 245 -13.70 12.07 12.89
CA ARG A 245 -14.94 11.62 12.19
C ARG A 245 -14.72 10.85 10.88
N SER A 246 -13.52 10.86 10.29
CA SER A 246 -13.22 10.14 9.05
C SER A 246 -11.74 9.80 8.91
N ILE A 247 -11.39 8.88 8.02
CA ILE A 247 -10.07 8.85 7.41
C ILE A 247 -10.15 9.74 6.17
N ALA A 248 -9.38 10.83 6.11
CA ALA A 248 -9.20 11.55 4.86
C ALA A 248 -8.13 10.82 4.03
N VAL A 249 -8.39 10.55 2.75
CA VAL A 249 -7.45 9.89 1.85
C VAL A 249 -7.10 10.82 0.69
N LEU A 250 -5.80 11.03 0.50
CA LEU A 250 -5.22 11.95 -0.46
C LEU A 250 -4.41 11.14 -1.49
N GLU A 251 -4.92 11.00 -2.71
CA GLU A 251 -4.29 10.27 -3.81
C GLU A 251 -3.42 11.25 -4.63
N LEU A 252 -2.09 11.06 -4.59
CA LEU A 252 -1.17 11.82 -5.43
C LEU A 252 -1.21 11.26 -6.86
N ILE A 253 -1.46 12.14 -7.83
CA ILE A 253 -1.50 11.79 -9.25
C ILE A 253 -0.52 12.68 -10.01
N CYS A 254 0.28 12.07 -10.88
CA CYS A 254 1.12 12.79 -11.84
C CYS A 254 0.34 12.96 -13.15
N ASP A 255 -0.52 13.98 -13.18
CA ASP A 255 -1.35 14.30 -14.35
C ASP A 255 -0.51 14.97 -15.45
N VAL A 256 -0.47 14.35 -16.63
CA VAL A 256 0.28 14.86 -17.78
C VAL A 256 -0.44 15.96 -18.55
N HIS A 257 -1.75 16.12 -18.33
CA HIS A 257 -2.61 17.10 -19.01
C HIS A 257 -2.77 18.39 -18.20
N ASN A 258 -2.44 18.37 -16.91
CA ASN A 258 -2.49 19.56 -16.06
C ASN A 258 -1.18 20.40 -16.17
N PRO A 259 -1.23 21.64 -16.70
CA PRO A 259 -0.06 22.52 -16.81
C PRO A 259 0.38 23.15 -15.48
N GLY A 260 -0.42 23.03 -14.41
CA GLY A 260 -0.12 23.60 -13.10
C GLY A 260 1.07 22.92 -12.43
N GLN A 261 1.99 23.72 -11.88
CA GLN A 261 3.23 23.23 -11.25
C GLN A 261 3.02 22.52 -9.91
N ASP A 262 1.82 22.58 -9.33
CA ASP A 262 1.47 22.02 -8.03
C ASP A 262 1.22 20.50 -8.07
N LEU A 263 1.10 19.89 -6.90
CA LEU A 263 0.74 18.47 -6.73
C LEU A 263 -0.75 18.26 -7.02
N VAL A 264 -1.08 17.33 -7.93
CA VAL A 264 -2.49 16.98 -8.18
C VAL A 264 -2.94 15.96 -7.14
N ILE A 265 -3.61 16.46 -6.10
CA ILE A 265 -4.08 15.67 -4.95
C ILE A 265 -5.59 15.45 -5.02
N HIS A 266 -6.02 14.23 -5.39
CA HIS A 266 -7.43 13.83 -5.31
C HIS A 266 -7.81 13.49 -3.87
N ARG A 267 -8.98 13.96 -3.43
CA ARG A 267 -9.45 13.83 -2.04
C ARG A 267 -10.66 12.93 -1.97
N THR A 268 -10.58 11.87 -1.17
CA THR A 268 -11.70 11.00 -0.81
C THR A 268 -11.71 10.79 0.71
N SER A 269 -12.71 10.11 1.27
CA SER A 269 -12.71 9.80 2.71
C SER A 269 -13.48 8.54 3.06
N VAL A 270 -13.05 7.86 4.11
CA VAL A 270 -13.79 6.78 4.79
C VAL A 270 -14.48 7.40 6.01
N PRO A 271 -15.81 7.46 6.10
CA PRO A 271 -16.49 7.95 7.30
C PRO A 271 -16.31 7.00 8.48
N ALA A 272 -16.29 7.52 9.71
CA ALA A 272 -16.37 6.69 10.90
C ALA A 272 -17.77 6.03 11.02
N PRO A 273 -17.89 4.80 11.52
CA PRO A 273 -19.18 4.16 11.79
C PRO A 273 -20.09 5.03 12.66
N LEU A 274 -21.38 5.05 12.35
CA LEU A 274 -22.38 5.77 13.15
C LEU A 274 -22.69 5.06 14.46
N ASN A 275 -22.65 3.72 14.43
CA ASN A 275 -22.98 2.82 15.53
C ASN A 275 -21.70 2.37 16.26
N SER A 276 -21.71 2.46 17.59
CA SER A 276 -20.62 1.97 18.45
C SER A 276 -20.32 0.49 18.21
N CYS A 277 -19.07 0.09 18.39
CA CYS A 277 -18.66 -1.31 18.46
C CYS A 277 -19.24 -1.98 19.71
N LEU A 278 -19.73 -3.21 19.56
CA LEU A 278 -20.19 -4.07 20.63
C LEU A 278 -19.40 -5.38 20.56
N LEU A 279 -18.50 -5.60 21.50
CA LEU A 279 -17.64 -6.79 21.52
C LEU A 279 -18.45 -8.03 21.94
N LYS A 280 -18.15 -9.18 21.34
CA LYS A 280 -18.87 -10.44 21.60
C LYS A 280 -18.23 -11.12 22.81
N VAL A 281 -18.70 -10.82 24.02
CA VAL A 281 -18.16 -11.36 25.30
C VAL A 281 -19.05 -12.43 25.96
N GLY A 282 -20.26 -12.63 25.44
CA GLY A 282 -21.24 -13.61 25.89
C GLY A 282 -22.49 -13.58 24.99
N SER A 283 -23.59 -14.20 25.41
CA SER A 283 -24.90 -14.00 24.77
C SER A 283 -25.47 -12.61 25.12
N LYS A 284 -26.40 -12.11 24.30
CA LYS A 284 -26.99 -10.77 24.49
C LYS A 284 -27.71 -10.60 25.84
N ALA A 285 -28.29 -11.67 26.38
CA ALA A 285 -29.00 -11.64 27.67
C ALA A 285 -28.02 -11.57 28.85
N GLU A 286 -27.05 -12.50 28.92
CA GLU A 286 -26.02 -12.53 29.96
C GLU A 286 -25.24 -11.21 30.02
N VAL A 287 -24.91 -10.63 28.86
CA VAL A 287 -24.21 -9.35 28.77
C VAL A 287 -25.05 -8.20 29.32
N ALA A 288 -26.36 -8.17 29.05
CA ALA A 288 -27.25 -7.14 29.59
C ALA A 288 -27.35 -7.21 31.13
N GLU A 289 -27.58 -8.41 31.67
CA GLU A 289 -27.61 -8.67 33.12
C GLU A 289 -26.29 -8.27 33.79
N CYS A 290 -25.15 -8.67 33.22
CA CYS A 290 -23.83 -8.31 33.75
C CYS A 290 -23.60 -6.80 33.73
N LYS A 291 -23.98 -6.09 32.66
CA LYS A 291 -23.86 -4.63 32.59
C LYS A 291 -24.69 -3.92 33.67
N GLU A 292 -25.92 -4.36 33.91
CA GLU A 292 -26.76 -3.81 34.98
C GLU A 292 -26.16 -4.10 36.37
N LYS A 293 -25.73 -5.34 36.62
CA LYS A 293 -25.06 -5.76 37.85
C LYS A 293 -23.78 -4.95 38.16
N PHE A 294 -22.95 -4.67 37.16
CA PHE A 294 -21.73 -3.89 37.36
C PHE A 294 -22.01 -2.39 37.54
N ALA A 295 -22.96 -1.82 36.78
CA ALA A 295 -23.40 -0.43 36.96
C ALA A 295 -24.02 -0.16 38.33
N THR A 296 -24.74 -1.13 38.90
CA THR A 296 -25.39 -1.05 40.22
C THR A 296 -24.55 -1.64 41.36
N SER A 297 -23.28 -2.00 41.10
CA SER A 297 -22.40 -2.61 42.10
C SER A 297 -22.17 -1.69 43.31
N LYS A 298 -22.27 -2.25 44.52
CA LYS A 298 -21.94 -1.56 45.77
C LYS A 298 -20.44 -1.27 45.92
N ASP A 299 -19.59 -1.92 45.11
CA ASP A 299 -18.17 -1.64 45.05
C ASP A 299 -17.92 -0.42 44.13
N PRO A 300 -17.37 0.70 44.65
CA PRO A 300 -17.07 1.86 43.82
C PRO A 300 -15.99 1.57 42.77
N THR A 301 -15.08 0.63 43.01
CA THR A 301 -14.01 0.30 42.04
C THR A 301 -14.59 -0.37 40.79
N VAL A 302 -15.47 -1.35 40.95
CA VAL A 302 -16.17 -2.03 39.85
C VAL A 302 -17.12 -1.07 39.14
N SER A 303 -17.99 -0.38 39.87
CA SER A 303 -19.02 0.49 39.28
C SER A 303 -18.43 1.71 38.56
N GLN A 304 -17.44 2.39 39.15
CA GLN A 304 -16.78 3.53 38.48
C GLN A 304 -15.95 3.08 37.27
N THR A 305 -15.22 1.96 37.37
CA THR A 305 -14.47 1.43 36.21
C THR A 305 -15.42 1.08 35.07
N PHE A 306 -16.53 0.38 35.35
CA PHE A 306 -17.53 0.03 34.34
C PHE A 306 -18.22 1.26 33.72
N MET A 307 -18.52 2.29 34.51
CA MET A 307 -19.22 3.49 34.03
C MET A 307 -18.33 4.50 33.30
N LEU A 308 -17.01 4.48 33.54
CA LEU A 308 -16.03 5.32 32.85
C LEU A 308 -15.44 4.66 31.59
N ASP A 309 -15.40 3.32 31.55
CA ASP A 309 -14.89 2.57 30.40
C ASP A 309 -15.90 2.52 29.23
N ARG A 310 -15.51 3.15 28.12
CA ARG A 310 -16.34 3.27 26.91
C ARG A 310 -16.31 2.03 26.01
N VAL A 311 -15.51 1.01 26.32
CA VAL A 311 -15.48 -0.30 25.65
C VAL A 311 -16.43 -1.26 26.38
N PHE A 312 -16.49 -1.19 27.71
CA PHE A 312 -17.45 -1.95 28.53
C PHE A 312 -18.87 -1.37 28.41
N ASN A 313 -19.02 -0.04 28.43
CA ASN A 313 -20.31 0.65 28.36
C ASN A 313 -20.41 1.67 27.20
N PRO A 314 -20.28 1.26 25.92
CA PRO A 314 -20.29 2.15 24.74
C PRO A 314 -21.63 2.84 24.45
N GLU A 315 -22.70 2.45 25.17
CA GLU A 315 -24.06 3.01 25.09
C GLU A 315 -24.44 3.74 26.39
N GLY A 316 -23.51 3.82 27.36
CA GLY A 316 -23.70 4.48 28.63
C GLY A 316 -23.89 5.98 28.46
N LYS A 317 -25.12 6.47 28.67
CA LYS A 317 -25.55 7.87 28.49
C LYS A 317 -24.72 8.93 29.24
N ALA A 318 -23.85 8.52 30.17
CA ALA A 318 -22.94 9.38 30.91
C ALA A 318 -21.80 9.97 30.04
N LEU A 319 -21.41 9.31 28.94
CA LEU A 319 -20.27 9.74 28.10
C LEU A 319 -20.63 9.73 26.61
N PRO A 320 -20.10 10.68 25.81
CA PRO A 320 -20.30 10.66 24.36
C PRO A 320 -19.54 9.48 23.70
N PRO A 321 -20.13 8.81 22.70
CA PRO A 321 -19.49 7.71 21.99
C PRO A 321 -18.13 8.08 21.40
N MET A 322 -17.17 7.15 21.46
CA MET A 322 -15.86 7.35 20.82
C MET A 322 -15.99 7.24 19.30
N ARG A 323 -15.78 8.35 18.60
CA ARG A 323 -15.85 8.44 17.13
C ARG A 323 -14.50 8.84 16.55
N GLY A 324 -14.30 8.49 15.28
CA GLY A 324 -13.03 8.72 14.56
C GLY A 324 -12.07 7.53 14.63
N PHE A 325 -10.83 7.75 14.20
CA PHE A 325 -9.86 6.69 13.98
C PHE A 325 -8.63 6.79 14.90
N LYS A 326 -8.21 5.63 15.40
CA LYS A 326 -7.09 5.41 16.35
C LYS A 326 -5.79 5.10 15.60
N TYR A 327 -5.89 4.40 14.47
CA TYR A 327 -4.77 4.02 13.61
C TYR A 327 -5.22 3.56 12.22
N THR A 328 -4.33 3.66 11.22
CA THR A 328 -4.53 3.15 9.85
C THR A 328 -3.24 2.53 9.33
N SER A 329 -3.31 1.35 8.69
CA SER A 329 -2.15 0.73 8.01
C SER A 329 -2.54 0.20 6.62
N TRP A 330 -1.69 0.47 5.63
CA TRP A 330 -1.89 0.12 4.23
C TRP A 330 -1.27 -1.24 3.92
N SER A 331 -2.00 -2.09 3.18
CA SER A 331 -1.41 -3.33 2.66
C SER A 331 -0.34 -3.02 1.59
N PRO A 332 0.52 -4.00 1.24
CA PRO A 332 1.28 -3.93 0.00
C PRO A 332 0.38 -3.68 -1.22
N MET A 333 0.96 -3.09 -2.26
CA MET A 333 0.31 -2.91 -3.55
C MET A 333 0.07 -4.28 -4.24
N GLY A 334 -1.11 -4.46 -4.84
CA GLY A 334 -1.52 -5.72 -5.47
C GLY A 334 -2.54 -6.54 -4.67
N CYS A 335 -3.18 -5.97 -3.65
CA CYS A 335 -4.06 -6.71 -2.74
C CYS A 335 -5.57 -6.57 -3.05
N ASP A 336 -6.05 -5.42 -3.55
CA ASP A 336 -7.45 -5.27 -3.97
C ASP A 336 -7.72 -5.88 -5.37
N ALA A 337 -8.99 -5.96 -5.76
CA ALA A 337 -9.42 -6.48 -7.07
C ALA A 337 -8.87 -5.72 -8.30
N ASN A 338 -8.33 -4.51 -8.10
CA ASN A 338 -7.75 -3.64 -9.13
C ASN A 338 -6.21 -3.57 -9.05
N GLY A 339 -5.57 -4.37 -8.18
CA GLY A 339 -4.12 -4.39 -8.00
C GLY A 339 -3.57 -3.27 -7.09
N ARG A 340 -4.41 -2.60 -6.30
CA ARG A 340 -4.05 -1.53 -5.35
C ARG A 340 -3.87 -2.04 -3.91
N CYS A 341 -3.46 -1.14 -3.02
CA CYS A 341 -3.43 -1.32 -1.58
C CYS A 341 -4.85 -1.35 -0.96
N LEU A 342 -5.06 -2.23 0.01
CA LEU A 342 -6.18 -2.21 0.96
C LEU A 342 -5.84 -1.28 2.13
N LEU A 343 -6.86 -0.73 2.78
CA LEU A 343 -6.74 0.11 3.96
C LEU A 343 -7.29 -0.61 5.19
N ALA A 344 -6.43 -1.01 6.13
CA ALA A 344 -6.86 -1.46 7.45
C ALA A 344 -7.15 -0.23 8.32
N ALA A 345 -8.37 -0.14 8.84
CA ALA A 345 -8.88 1.02 9.57
C ALA A 345 -9.31 0.61 10.99
N LEU A 346 -8.61 1.13 12.00
CA LEU A 346 -8.91 0.93 13.42
C LEU A 346 -9.54 2.19 14.00
N THR A 347 -10.79 2.05 14.43
CA THR A 347 -11.59 3.12 15.05
C THR A 347 -11.21 3.37 16.51
N MET A 348 -11.67 4.50 17.08
CA MET A 348 -11.47 4.83 18.50
C MET A 348 -12.25 3.90 19.44
N ASP A 349 -13.40 3.37 19.02
CA ASP A 349 -14.19 2.32 19.70
C ASP A 349 -13.70 0.89 19.39
N ASN A 350 -12.48 0.75 18.84
CA ASN A 350 -11.75 -0.50 18.67
C ASN A 350 -12.35 -1.51 17.67
N ARG A 351 -13.26 -1.08 16.80
CA ARG A 351 -13.64 -1.80 15.57
C ARG A 351 -12.49 -1.76 14.56
N LEU A 352 -12.04 -2.92 14.09
CA LEU A 352 -11.05 -3.07 13.02
C LEU A 352 -11.76 -3.53 11.73
N THR A 353 -11.64 -2.73 10.66
CA THR A 353 -12.27 -3.01 9.37
C THR A 353 -11.25 -2.99 8.24
N ILE A 354 -11.50 -3.75 7.17
CA ILE A 354 -10.73 -3.64 5.92
C ILE A 354 -11.58 -2.89 4.90
N GLN A 355 -11.02 -1.81 4.36
CA GLN A 355 -11.64 -0.91 3.41
C GLN A 355 -10.92 -1.02 2.06
N ALA A 356 -11.69 -1.07 0.98
CA ALA A 356 -11.18 -0.97 -0.39
C ALA A 356 -11.81 0.22 -1.11
N ASN A 357 -11.13 0.70 -2.15
CA ASN A 357 -11.61 1.78 -2.99
C ASN A 357 -12.22 1.19 -4.26
N LEU A 358 -13.51 1.40 -4.48
CA LEU A 358 -14.20 1.03 -5.71
C LEU A 358 -14.29 2.26 -6.61
N ASN A 359 -14.07 2.05 -7.91
CA ASN A 359 -14.31 3.04 -8.97
C ASN A 359 -13.70 4.44 -8.68
N ARG A 360 -12.47 4.45 -8.13
CA ARG A 360 -11.66 5.62 -7.72
C ARG A 360 -12.23 6.49 -6.59
N LEU A 361 -13.51 6.82 -6.60
CA LEU A 361 -14.11 7.83 -5.71
C LEU A 361 -14.81 7.24 -4.47
N GLN A 362 -15.22 5.97 -4.51
CA GLN A 362 -15.99 5.35 -3.44
C GLN A 362 -15.12 4.45 -2.56
N TRP A 363 -15.35 4.48 -1.25
CA TRP A 363 -14.77 3.53 -0.30
C TRP A 363 -15.86 2.58 0.21
N VAL A 364 -15.53 1.30 0.31
CA VAL A 364 -16.43 0.23 0.77
C VAL A 364 -15.71 -0.66 1.78
N GLN A 365 -16.40 -0.94 2.88
CA GLN A 365 -15.98 -1.91 3.88
C GLN A 365 -16.15 -3.33 3.33
N LEU A 366 -15.06 -4.05 3.13
CA LEU A 366 -15.08 -5.43 2.66
C LEU A 366 -15.32 -6.43 3.80
N VAL A 367 -14.84 -6.13 5.01
CA VAL A 367 -15.05 -6.96 6.20
C VAL A 367 -14.83 -6.19 7.51
N ASP A 368 -15.59 -6.56 8.55
CA ASP A 368 -15.31 -6.24 9.96
C ASP A 368 -14.55 -7.43 10.59
N LEU A 369 -13.31 -7.22 11.00
CA LEU A 369 -12.47 -8.27 11.59
C LEU A 369 -12.73 -8.44 13.10
N THR A 370 -13.21 -7.40 13.77
CA THR A 370 -13.59 -7.48 15.19
C THR A 370 -14.81 -8.39 15.36
N GLU A 371 -15.80 -8.30 14.47
CA GLU A 371 -16.97 -9.21 14.44
C GLU A 371 -16.54 -10.68 14.28
N ILE A 372 -15.74 -10.99 13.25
CA ILE A 372 -15.32 -12.37 12.94
C ILE A 372 -14.45 -12.96 14.06
N TYR A 373 -13.61 -12.14 14.70
CA TYR A 373 -12.78 -12.59 15.81
C TYR A 373 -13.60 -12.82 17.09
N GLY A 374 -14.55 -11.93 17.39
CA GLY A 374 -15.43 -12.06 18.54
C GLY A 374 -16.32 -13.30 18.47
N GLU A 375 -16.91 -13.59 17.31
CA GLU A 375 -17.69 -14.83 17.12
C GLU A 375 -16.81 -16.08 17.26
N ARG A 376 -15.59 -16.09 16.71
CA ARG A 376 -14.65 -17.20 16.90
C ARG A 376 -14.27 -17.40 18.37
N LEU A 377 -14.00 -16.34 19.12
CA LEU A 377 -13.68 -16.44 20.55
C LEU A 377 -14.88 -16.93 21.37
N TYR A 378 -16.10 -16.57 20.97
CA TYR A 378 -17.32 -17.12 21.55
C TYR A 378 -17.46 -18.63 21.25
N GLU A 379 -17.23 -19.07 20.00
CA GLU A 379 -17.18 -20.48 19.61
C GLU A 379 -16.13 -21.29 20.40
N THR A 380 -14.94 -20.73 20.67
CA THR A 380 -13.93 -21.40 21.51
C THR A 380 -14.13 -21.21 23.01
N SER A 381 -15.22 -20.56 23.45
CA SER A 381 -15.49 -20.22 24.85
C SER A 381 -14.34 -19.46 25.54
N TYR A 382 -13.69 -18.55 24.80
CA TYR A 382 -12.58 -17.70 25.24
C TYR A 382 -11.34 -18.46 25.75
N ARG A 383 -11.15 -19.70 25.30
CA ARG A 383 -9.93 -20.50 25.53
C ARG A 383 -8.89 -20.23 24.45
N LEU A 384 -7.60 -20.30 24.80
CA LEU A 384 -6.47 -20.12 23.88
C LEU A 384 -5.98 -21.49 23.34
N SER A 385 -5.99 -22.53 24.17
CA SER A 385 -5.82 -23.93 23.75
C SER A 385 -7.04 -24.80 24.10
N LYS A 386 -7.17 -25.93 23.41
CA LYS A 386 -8.25 -26.91 23.65
C LYS A 386 -8.18 -27.60 25.02
N ASN A 387 -7.07 -27.46 25.74
CA ASN A 387 -6.80 -28.16 26.99
C ASN A 387 -7.02 -27.27 28.23
N GLU A 388 -7.23 -25.96 28.06
CA GLU A 388 -7.64 -25.08 29.16
C GLU A 388 -9.09 -25.35 29.60
N ALA A 389 -9.35 -25.17 30.88
CA ALA A 389 -10.70 -24.95 31.39
C ALA A 389 -11.14 -23.49 31.09
N PRO A 390 -12.45 -23.19 31.04
CA PRO A 390 -12.92 -21.80 31.05
C PRO A 390 -12.44 -21.11 32.33
N GLU A 391 -11.87 -19.91 32.23
CA GLU A 391 -11.27 -19.22 33.37
C GLU A 391 -12.31 -18.64 34.36
N GLY A 392 -13.53 -18.31 33.91
CA GLY A 392 -14.57 -17.81 34.81
C GLY A 392 -15.98 -17.71 34.22
N ASN A 393 -16.90 -17.26 35.07
CA ASN A 393 -18.26 -16.86 34.71
C ASN A 393 -18.25 -15.36 34.31
N LEU A 394 -19.00 -14.97 33.28
CA LEU A 394 -19.13 -13.58 32.83
C LEU A 394 -19.64 -12.63 33.93
N GLY A 395 -20.36 -13.16 34.92
CA GLY A 395 -20.82 -12.41 36.10
C GLY A 395 -19.70 -12.02 37.08
N ASP A 396 -18.45 -12.45 36.87
CA ASP A 396 -17.25 -11.90 37.51
C ASP A 396 -16.68 -10.76 36.64
N PHE A 397 -16.33 -9.65 37.28
CA PHE A 397 -15.78 -8.48 36.61
C PHE A 397 -14.39 -8.75 36.01
N ALA A 398 -13.58 -9.61 36.62
CA ALA A 398 -12.26 -9.93 36.09
C ALA A 398 -12.33 -10.71 34.76
N GLU A 399 -13.18 -11.73 34.67
CA GLU A 399 -13.45 -12.44 33.41
C GLU A 399 -14.16 -11.54 32.37
N PHE A 400 -15.06 -10.65 32.81
CA PHE A 400 -15.66 -9.65 31.92
C PHE A 400 -14.58 -8.73 31.30
N GLN A 401 -13.65 -8.18 32.10
CA GLN A 401 -12.52 -7.38 31.61
C GLN A 401 -11.59 -8.20 30.69
N ARG A 402 -11.29 -9.45 31.06
CA ARG A 402 -10.48 -10.38 30.26
C ARG A 402 -11.07 -10.58 28.87
N ARG A 403 -12.37 -10.91 28.74
CA ARG A 403 -13.01 -11.12 27.43
C ARG A 403 -13.07 -9.88 26.54
N HIS A 404 -13.12 -8.67 27.12
CA HIS A 404 -12.99 -7.43 26.36
C HIS A 404 -11.54 -7.24 25.88
N SER A 405 -10.55 -7.31 26.76
CA SER A 405 -9.12 -7.13 26.41
C SER A 405 -8.57 -8.18 25.42
N MET A 406 -9.16 -9.37 25.35
CA MET A 406 -8.93 -10.36 24.28
C MET A 406 -9.41 -9.89 22.89
N GLN A 407 -10.34 -8.93 22.84
CA GLN A 407 -11.01 -8.43 21.63
C GLN A 407 -10.72 -6.96 21.32
N THR A 408 -10.06 -6.21 22.20
CA THR A 408 -9.66 -4.81 21.94
C THR A 408 -8.33 -4.72 21.17
N PRO A 409 -8.32 -4.40 19.86
CA PRO A 409 -7.09 -4.15 19.10
C PRO A 409 -6.38 -2.83 19.49
N VAL A 410 -5.06 -2.91 19.64
CA VAL A 410 -4.14 -1.79 19.91
C VAL A 410 -3.46 -1.30 18.63
N ARG A 411 -2.98 -2.25 17.80
CA ARG A 411 -2.28 -2.03 16.53
C ARG A 411 -2.52 -3.19 15.57
N MET A 412 -2.32 -2.93 14.27
CA MET A 412 -2.27 -3.96 13.25
C MET A 412 -1.23 -3.60 12.18
N GLU A 413 -0.50 -4.58 11.67
CA GLU A 413 0.53 -4.40 10.63
C GLU A 413 0.55 -5.55 9.62
N TRP A 414 0.84 -5.21 8.37
CA TRP A 414 0.80 -6.10 7.21
C TRP A 414 2.15 -6.78 6.93
N SER A 415 2.11 -8.01 6.40
CA SER A 415 3.28 -8.67 5.82
C SER A 415 3.56 -8.19 4.39
N GLY A 416 4.69 -8.61 3.83
CA GLY A 416 4.86 -8.64 2.38
C GLY A 416 3.91 -9.65 1.73
N ILE A 417 3.70 -9.55 0.41
CA ILE A 417 2.93 -10.55 -0.33
C ILE A 417 3.73 -11.86 -0.38
N CYS A 418 3.07 -12.96 -0.01
CA CYS A 418 3.67 -14.28 0.09
C CYS A 418 2.96 -15.28 -0.83
N THR A 419 3.74 -16.12 -1.52
CA THR A 419 3.21 -17.10 -2.49
C THR A 419 3.11 -18.48 -1.85
N THR A 420 1.92 -19.07 -1.87
CA THR A 420 1.66 -20.44 -1.44
C THR A 420 1.36 -21.33 -2.65
N GLN A 421 1.72 -22.62 -2.58
CA GLN A 421 1.43 -23.58 -3.64
C GLN A 421 0.19 -24.40 -3.28
N GLN A 422 -0.90 -24.18 -4.02
CA GLN A 422 -2.11 -24.98 -3.93
C GLN A 422 -2.09 -26.06 -5.02
N VAL A 423 -2.27 -27.32 -4.63
CA VAL A 423 -2.42 -28.44 -5.58
C VAL A 423 -3.89 -28.57 -5.94
N LYS A 424 -4.25 -28.41 -7.21
CA LYS A 424 -5.60 -28.65 -7.73
C LYS A 424 -5.91 -30.16 -7.75
N HIS A 425 -7.19 -30.50 -7.85
CA HIS A 425 -7.69 -31.87 -8.02
C HIS A 425 -7.12 -32.63 -9.23
N ASN A 426 -6.58 -31.94 -10.25
CA ASN A 426 -5.90 -32.53 -11.41
C ASN A 426 -4.37 -32.65 -11.23
N ASN A 427 -3.85 -32.48 -10.00
CA ASN A 427 -2.44 -32.44 -9.62
C ASN A 427 -1.62 -31.27 -10.21
N GLU A 428 -2.26 -30.25 -10.80
CA GLU A 428 -1.58 -29.00 -11.16
C GLU A 428 -1.30 -28.15 -9.91
N CYS A 429 -0.04 -27.76 -9.69
CA CYS A 429 0.30 -26.75 -8.70
C CYS A 429 -0.01 -25.35 -9.24
N ARG A 430 -0.90 -24.60 -8.58
CA ARG A 430 -1.10 -23.17 -8.78
C ARG A 430 -0.35 -22.40 -7.68
N ASP A 431 0.52 -21.50 -8.09
CA ASP A 431 1.03 -20.44 -7.21
C ASP A 431 -0.11 -19.46 -6.91
N VAL A 432 -0.47 -19.29 -5.64
CA VAL A 432 -1.53 -18.39 -5.16
C VAL A 432 -0.91 -17.33 -4.25
N GLY A 433 -1.16 -16.07 -4.58
CA GLY A 433 -0.76 -14.93 -3.75
C GLY A 433 -1.63 -14.84 -2.50
N SER A 434 -0.98 -14.58 -1.36
CA SER A 434 -1.65 -14.26 -0.11
C SER A 434 -0.91 -13.13 0.61
N VAL A 435 -1.60 -12.44 1.52
CA VAL A 435 -1.02 -11.45 2.42
C VAL A 435 -1.48 -11.74 3.85
N LEU A 436 -0.66 -11.38 4.83
CA LEU A 436 -0.96 -11.58 6.24
C LEU A 436 -1.16 -10.23 6.93
N LEU A 437 -2.06 -10.21 7.91
CA LEU A 437 -2.31 -9.07 8.79
C LEU A 437 -2.18 -9.54 10.23
N ALA A 438 -1.19 -9.05 10.97
CA ALA A 438 -1.10 -9.27 12.41
C ALA A 438 -1.87 -8.16 13.14
N VAL A 439 -2.71 -8.54 14.10
CA VAL A 439 -3.52 -7.65 14.95
C VAL A 439 -3.18 -7.92 16.40
N LEU A 440 -2.62 -6.92 17.09
CA LEU A 440 -2.20 -6.96 18.48
C LEU A 440 -3.34 -6.48 19.40
N PHE A 441 -3.65 -7.26 20.44
CA PHE A 441 -4.71 -7.00 21.42
C PHE A 441 -4.16 -6.55 22.78
N GLU A 442 -5.00 -5.88 23.58
CA GLU A 442 -4.63 -5.33 24.88
C GLU A 442 -4.12 -6.39 25.88
N ASN A 443 -4.67 -7.61 25.81
CA ASN A 443 -4.24 -8.72 26.66
C ASN A 443 -2.86 -9.32 26.30
N GLY A 444 -2.19 -8.85 25.24
CA GLY A 444 -0.91 -9.39 24.78
C GLY A 444 -1.01 -10.45 23.67
N ASN A 445 -2.20 -10.82 23.22
CA ASN A 445 -2.36 -11.76 22.10
C ASN A 445 -2.23 -11.06 20.75
N ILE A 446 -1.90 -11.86 19.72
CA ILE A 446 -1.83 -11.42 18.33
C ILE A 446 -2.63 -12.38 17.45
N ALA A 447 -3.63 -11.89 16.74
CA ALA A 447 -4.28 -12.64 15.67
C ALA A 447 -3.57 -12.38 14.34
N VAL A 448 -3.00 -13.42 13.73
CA VAL A 448 -2.40 -13.37 12.39
C VAL A 448 -3.38 -13.93 11.38
N TRP A 449 -4.02 -13.04 10.63
CA TRP A 449 -4.95 -13.37 9.54
C TRP A 449 -4.18 -13.68 8.26
N GLN A 450 -4.78 -14.51 7.41
CA GLN A 450 -4.30 -14.80 6.05
C GLN A 450 -5.41 -14.54 5.04
N PHE A 451 -5.14 -13.66 4.08
CA PHE A 451 -6.04 -13.31 2.98
C PHE A 451 -5.48 -13.83 1.66
N GLN A 452 -6.32 -14.45 0.83
CA GLN A 452 -6.00 -14.74 -0.56
C GLN A 452 -6.10 -13.47 -1.41
N LEU A 453 -5.30 -13.39 -2.47
CA LEU A 453 -5.27 -12.25 -3.39
C LEU A 453 -5.81 -12.63 -4.79
N PRO A 454 -6.60 -11.74 -5.45
CA PRO A 454 -7.10 -10.47 -4.92
C PRO A 454 -8.12 -10.66 -3.80
N PHE A 455 -8.10 -9.76 -2.82
CA PHE A 455 -9.03 -9.76 -1.70
C PHE A 455 -10.33 -9.07 -2.11
N VAL A 456 -11.45 -9.81 -2.07
CA VAL A 456 -12.78 -9.33 -2.49
C VAL A 456 -13.70 -9.12 -1.28
N GLY A 457 -13.58 -9.93 -0.23
CA GLY A 457 -14.48 -9.94 0.92
C GLY A 457 -14.15 -11.01 1.96
N LYS A 458 -15.16 -11.38 2.76
CA LYS A 458 -15.04 -12.34 3.88
C LYS A 458 -14.63 -13.74 3.42
N GLU A 459 -15.07 -14.16 2.24
CA GLU A 459 -14.72 -15.42 1.56
C GLU A 459 -13.24 -15.51 1.14
N SER A 460 -12.56 -14.38 1.01
CA SER A 460 -11.12 -14.31 0.71
C SER A 460 -10.23 -14.59 1.94
N ILE A 461 -10.81 -14.70 3.15
CA ILE A 461 -10.09 -15.01 4.38
C ILE A 461 -9.84 -16.52 4.47
N SER A 462 -8.57 -16.92 4.40
CA SER A 462 -8.14 -18.32 4.35
C SER A 462 -7.93 -18.94 5.73
N SER A 463 -7.34 -18.18 6.65
CA SER A 463 -7.08 -18.61 8.02
C SER A 463 -6.89 -17.41 8.95
N CYS A 464 -6.91 -17.69 10.25
CA CYS A 464 -6.42 -16.76 11.26
C CYS A 464 -5.89 -17.62 12.43
N ASN A 465 -4.74 -17.27 12.97
CA ASN A 465 -4.07 -18.00 14.06
C ASN A 465 -3.71 -17.03 15.19
N THR A 466 -3.90 -17.44 16.44
CA THR A 466 -3.56 -16.62 17.61
C THR A 466 -2.18 -17.00 18.15
N ILE A 467 -1.38 -15.98 18.51
CA ILE A 467 -0.03 -16.11 19.08
C ILE A 467 0.04 -15.26 20.36
N GLU A 468 0.55 -15.81 21.45
CA GLU A 468 0.82 -15.07 22.68
C GLU A 468 2.15 -14.30 22.55
N SER A 469 2.19 -13.01 22.87
CA SER A 469 3.44 -12.23 22.83
C SER A 469 4.33 -12.39 24.07
N GLY A 470 3.73 -12.80 25.20
CA GLY A 470 4.39 -12.74 26.50
C GLY A 470 4.88 -11.33 26.86
N ILE A 471 4.18 -10.28 26.42
CA ILE A 471 4.44 -8.88 26.75
C ILE A 471 3.17 -8.27 27.35
N ASN A 472 3.28 -7.79 28.58
CA ASN A 472 2.21 -7.11 29.29
C ASN A 472 2.05 -5.67 28.76
N SER A 473 0.81 -5.21 28.63
CA SER A 473 0.47 -3.86 28.14
C SER A 473 1.22 -3.48 26.86
N PRO A 474 1.02 -4.21 25.75
CA PRO A 474 1.74 -3.98 24.51
C PRO A 474 1.24 -2.67 23.86
N SER A 475 2.15 -1.84 23.36
CA SER A 475 1.86 -0.51 22.80
C SER A 475 2.01 -0.45 21.27
N VAL A 476 2.90 -1.28 20.72
CA VAL A 476 3.32 -1.21 19.32
C VAL A 476 3.60 -2.59 18.75
N LEU A 477 3.27 -2.74 17.46
CA LEU A 477 3.52 -3.91 16.63
C LEU A 477 4.28 -3.43 15.38
N PHE A 478 5.20 -4.25 14.86
CA PHE A 478 5.78 -4.07 13.52
C PHE A 478 6.07 -5.43 12.87
N TRP A 479 5.73 -5.58 11.60
CA TRP A 479 6.03 -6.81 10.85
C TRP A 479 7.45 -6.74 10.26
N TRP A 480 8.37 -7.58 10.76
CA TRP A 480 9.72 -7.67 10.23
C TRP A 480 9.81 -8.73 9.13
N GLU A 481 10.44 -8.37 8.01
CA GLU A 481 10.90 -9.29 6.98
C GLU A 481 12.37 -9.03 6.65
N TYR A 482 13.06 -10.11 6.29
CA TYR A 482 14.44 -10.13 5.82
C TYR A 482 14.51 -11.03 4.59
N GLU A 483 15.17 -10.59 3.53
CA GLU A 483 15.32 -11.36 2.29
C GLU A 483 16.78 -11.36 1.82
N HIS A 484 17.29 -12.56 1.53
CA HIS A 484 18.64 -12.76 1.00
C HIS A 484 18.73 -14.08 0.22
N ASN A 485 19.19 -14.04 -1.04
CA ASN A 485 19.35 -15.22 -1.91
C ASN A 485 18.12 -16.13 -1.96
N ASN A 486 16.94 -15.56 -2.22
CA ASN A 486 15.63 -16.22 -2.27
C ASN A 486 15.22 -16.96 -0.98
N ARG A 487 15.88 -16.65 0.16
CA ARG A 487 15.44 -17.04 1.50
C ARG A 487 14.79 -15.83 2.15
N LYS A 488 13.55 -15.99 2.59
CA LYS A 488 12.85 -14.99 3.41
C LYS A 488 12.83 -15.44 4.87
N MET A 489 12.99 -14.51 5.80
CA MET A 489 12.80 -14.71 7.24
C MET A 489 11.85 -13.63 7.75
N SER A 490 10.99 -13.95 8.71
CA SER A 490 10.03 -13.00 9.26
C SER A 490 9.75 -13.25 10.73
N GLY A 491 9.35 -12.18 11.43
CA GLY A 491 8.94 -12.17 12.82
C GLY A 491 8.13 -10.93 13.15
N LEU A 492 7.40 -10.95 14.27
CA LEU A 492 6.62 -9.81 14.75
C LEU A 492 7.39 -9.10 15.85
N ILE A 493 7.75 -7.84 15.63
CA ILE A 493 8.34 -6.99 16.67
C ILE A 493 7.21 -6.41 17.51
N VAL A 494 7.23 -6.65 18.81
CA VAL A 494 6.23 -6.13 19.76
C VAL A 494 6.96 -5.33 20.83
N GLY A 495 6.47 -4.12 21.11
CA GLY A 495 6.95 -3.26 22.20
C GLY A 495 5.88 -3.02 23.26
N SER A 496 6.31 -2.78 24.50
CA SER A 496 5.46 -2.51 25.65
C SER A 496 5.33 -1.02 25.98
N ALA A 497 4.21 -0.64 26.58
CA ALA A 497 4.05 0.65 27.26
C ALA A 497 5.05 0.83 28.42
N PHE A 498 5.60 -0.26 28.98
CA PHE A 498 6.59 -0.24 30.06
C PHE A 498 8.05 -0.31 29.59
N GLY A 499 8.29 -0.48 28.27
CA GLY A 499 9.61 -0.39 27.66
C GLY A 499 10.16 -1.62 26.91
N PRO A 500 9.97 -2.87 27.36
CA PRO A 500 10.57 -4.04 26.70
C PRO A 500 10.10 -4.25 25.25
N VAL A 501 10.99 -4.80 24.42
CA VAL A 501 10.72 -5.15 23.01
C VAL A 501 11.27 -6.52 22.66
N LYS A 502 10.46 -7.33 21.96
CA LYS A 502 10.81 -8.68 21.49
C LYS A 502 10.42 -8.88 20.03
N ILE A 503 11.18 -9.68 19.30
CA ILE A 503 10.76 -10.28 18.02
C ILE A 503 10.20 -11.67 18.31
N LEU A 504 8.99 -11.94 17.84
CA LEU A 504 8.28 -13.23 17.97
C LEU A 504 8.41 -14.04 16.68
N PRO A 505 8.55 -15.38 16.75
CA PRO A 505 8.56 -16.24 15.57
C PRO A 505 7.16 -16.35 14.93
N VAL A 506 7.04 -16.07 13.63
CA VAL A 506 5.82 -16.40 12.85
C VAL A 506 6.03 -17.72 12.12
N ASN A 507 5.10 -18.66 12.29
CA ASN A 507 5.20 -20.02 11.77
C ASN A 507 4.66 -20.16 10.33
N LEU A 508 5.44 -19.76 9.33
CA LEU A 508 5.05 -19.74 7.91
C LEU A 508 5.41 -21.01 7.12
N LYS A 509 5.25 -22.21 7.72
CA LYS A 509 5.62 -23.52 7.14
C LYS A 509 5.04 -23.82 5.74
N ALA A 510 3.89 -23.24 5.38
CA ALA A 510 3.25 -23.43 4.08
C ALA A 510 3.79 -22.51 2.97
N VAL A 511 4.65 -21.54 3.31
CA VAL A 511 5.14 -20.53 2.36
C VAL A 511 6.52 -20.90 1.85
N LYS A 512 6.66 -20.92 0.52
CA LYS A 512 7.86 -21.37 -0.18
C LYS A 512 9.05 -20.44 0.11
N GLY A 513 10.16 -21.01 0.60
CA GLY A 513 11.41 -20.27 0.87
C GLY A 513 11.47 -19.49 2.19
N TYR A 514 10.44 -19.59 3.04
CA TYR A 514 10.44 -18.94 4.36
C TYR A 514 11.15 -19.77 5.43
N PHE A 515 11.91 -19.07 6.27
CA PHE A 515 12.58 -19.60 7.47
C PHE A 515 12.03 -18.88 8.70
N THR A 516 11.68 -19.64 9.73
CA THR A 516 11.08 -19.12 10.96
C THR A 516 12.15 -19.03 12.06
N LEU A 517 12.11 -17.98 12.89
CA LEU A 517 12.86 -17.98 14.15
C LEU A 517 12.44 -19.20 15.01
N ARG A 518 13.37 -19.76 15.80
CA ARG A 518 13.09 -20.91 16.68
C ARG A 518 12.56 -20.51 18.05
N GLN A 519 12.92 -19.33 18.52
CA GLN A 519 12.58 -18.77 19.83
C GLN A 519 12.42 -17.24 19.68
N PRO A 520 11.66 -16.58 20.57
CA PRO A 520 11.62 -15.12 20.63
C PRO A 520 13.01 -14.50 20.88
N VAL A 521 13.28 -13.35 20.26
CA VAL A 521 14.53 -12.61 20.39
C VAL A 521 14.26 -11.31 21.13
N VAL A 522 14.86 -11.12 22.31
CA VAL A 522 14.70 -9.88 23.08
C VAL A 522 15.63 -8.81 22.51
N LEU A 523 15.10 -7.63 22.16
CA LEU A 523 15.89 -6.49 21.65
C LEU A 523 16.25 -5.50 22.76
N TRP A 524 15.28 -5.24 23.64
CA TRP A 524 15.41 -4.46 24.87
C TRP A 524 14.60 -5.16 25.96
N LYS A 525 15.19 -5.36 27.14
CA LYS A 525 14.62 -6.13 28.26
C LYS A 525 14.11 -5.21 29.38
N GLU A 526 14.57 -3.98 29.38
CA GLU A 526 14.47 -3.01 30.47
C GLU A 526 13.02 -2.51 30.63
N MET A 527 12.51 -2.57 31.86
CA MET A 527 11.23 -1.96 32.25
C MET A 527 11.50 -0.59 32.88
N ASP A 528 11.99 0.33 32.06
CA ASP A 528 12.37 1.70 32.42
C ASP A 528 11.19 2.69 32.45
N GLN A 529 9.96 2.21 32.21
CA GLN A 529 8.72 3.01 32.12
C GLN A 529 8.69 4.02 30.95
N LEU A 530 9.59 3.89 29.97
CA LEU A 530 9.57 4.71 28.74
C LEU A 530 8.78 3.96 27.64
N PRO A 531 7.54 4.38 27.32
CA PRO A 531 6.71 3.65 26.36
C PRO A 531 7.32 3.62 24.97
N VAL A 532 7.28 2.45 24.33
CA VAL A 532 7.70 2.30 22.93
C VAL A 532 6.55 2.80 22.05
N HIS A 533 6.74 3.96 21.43
CA HIS A 533 5.65 4.67 20.75
C HIS A 533 5.49 4.24 19.29
N SER A 534 6.63 4.05 18.61
CA SER A 534 6.72 3.69 17.20
C SER A 534 7.90 2.75 17.01
N ILE A 535 7.73 1.76 16.13
CA ILE A 535 8.80 0.90 15.61
C ILE A 535 8.69 0.95 14.08
N LYS A 536 9.83 1.07 13.40
CA LYS A 536 9.95 0.86 11.96
C LYS A 536 11.19 -0.01 11.71
N CYS A 537 11.16 -0.86 10.68
CA CYS A 537 12.33 -1.66 10.29
C CYS A 537 12.67 -1.42 8.81
N VAL A 538 13.96 -1.32 8.51
CA VAL A 538 14.46 -1.01 7.16
C VAL A 538 15.50 -2.05 6.74
N PRO A 539 15.42 -2.66 5.54
CA PRO A 539 16.49 -3.49 5.01
C PRO A 539 17.70 -2.62 4.63
N LEU A 540 18.90 -3.06 4.98
CA LEU A 540 20.16 -2.40 4.62
C LEU A 540 21.16 -3.42 4.08
N TYR A 541 22.16 -2.95 3.33
CA TYR A 541 23.33 -3.74 2.96
C TYR A 541 24.56 -3.22 3.69
N HIS A 542 25.22 -4.07 4.48
CA HIS A 542 26.41 -3.69 5.24
C HIS A 542 27.64 -3.74 4.31
N PRO A 543 28.28 -2.60 3.98
CA PRO A 543 29.31 -2.56 2.93
C PRO A 543 30.59 -3.34 3.31
N TYR A 544 31.04 -3.21 4.56
CA TYR A 544 32.24 -3.89 5.06
C TYR A 544 32.06 -5.41 5.19
N GLN A 545 30.93 -5.86 5.76
CA GLN A 545 30.63 -7.30 5.94
C GLN A 545 30.05 -7.97 4.68
N LYS A 546 29.67 -7.17 3.66
CA LYS A 546 29.09 -7.61 2.38
C LYS A 546 27.85 -8.51 2.54
N CYS A 547 27.00 -8.16 3.50
CA CYS A 547 25.80 -8.92 3.87
C CYS A 547 24.54 -8.04 3.89
N SER A 548 23.39 -8.66 3.62
CA SER A 548 22.09 -8.06 3.91
C SER A 548 21.87 -8.03 5.43
N CYS A 549 21.20 -7.00 5.92
CA CYS A 549 20.89 -6.81 7.34
C CYS A 549 19.57 -6.04 7.50
N SER A 550 19.02 -6.01 8.70
CA SER A 550 17.80 -5.23 9.00
C SER A 550 18.05 -4.29 10.16
N LEU A 551 17.77 -3.01 9.95
CA LEU A 551 17.82 -1.97 10.98
C LEU A 551 16.42 -1.80 11.58
N VAL A 552 16.24 -2.24 12.82
CA VAL A 552 15.06 -1.95 13.63
C VAL A 552 15.29 -0.63 14.37
N VAL A 553 14.34 0.29 14.31
CA VAL A 553 14.40 1.58 15.00
C VAL A 553 13.13 1.76 15.83
N ALA A 554 13.27 2.24 17.07
CA ALA A 554 12.20 2.40 18.04
C ALA A 554 12.24 3.80 18.69
N ALA A 555 11.12 4.52 18.64
CA ALA A 555 10.96 5.82 19.29
C ALA A 555 10.49 5.63 20.75
N ARG A 556 11.25 6.18 21.70
CA ARG A 556 11.01 6.03 23.15
C ARG A 556 11.23 7.37 23.85
N GLY A 557 10.15 8.07 24.20
CA GLY A 557 10.24 9.46 24.66
C GLY A 557 10.85 10.37 23.58
N SER A 558 11.88 11.16 23.93
CA SER A 558 12.66 11.98 22.99
C SER A 558 13.83 11.23 22.31
N TYR A 559 14.03 9.95 22.65
CA TYR A 559 15.16 9.14 22.22
C TYR A 559 14.82 8.21 21.06
N VAL A 560 15.83 7.92 20.22
CA VAL A 560 15.75 6.90 19.16
C VAL A 560 16.63 5.74 19.56
N PHE A 561 16.03 4.60 19.87
CA PHE A 561 16.74 3.33 20.08
C PHE A 561 16.85 2.60 18.73
N TRP A 562 17.96 1.92 18.48
CA TRP A 562 18.17 1.19 17.24
C TRP A 562 18.84 -0.15 17.48
N CYS A 563 18.53 -1.12 16.61
CA CYS A 563 19.08 -2.45 16.64
C CYS A 563 19.37 -2.95 15.22
N LEU A 564 20.62 -3.30 14.95
CA LEU A 564 21.05 -3.92 13.70
C LEU A 564 21.01 -5.45 13.83
N LEU A 565 20.16 -6.07 13.01
CA LEU A 565 19.99 -7.52 12.88
C LEU A 565 20.89 -8.03 11.75
N LEU A 566 21.93 -8.80 12.09
CA LEU A 566 22.89 -9.38 11.16
C LEU A 566 22.67 -10.90 11.06
N ILE A 567 22.16 -11.38 9.94
CA ILE A 567 21.92 -12.81 9.70
C ILE A 567 23.13 -13.42 9.00
N SER A 568 23.80 -14.33 9.70
CA SER A 568 25.03 -15.00 9.27
C SER A 568 24.83 -16.52 9.19
N LYS A 569 25.84 -17.24 8.68
CA LYS A 569 25.88 -18.71 8.74
C LYS A 569 25.88 -19.26 10.18
N ALA A 570 26.29 -18.48 11.17
CA ALA A 570 26.32 -18.86 12.58
C ALA A 570 24.99 -18.59 13.31
N GLY A 571 24.09 -17.79 12.72
CA GLY A 571 22.83 -17.36 13.33
C GLY A 571 22.56 -15.87 13.17
N LEU A 572 21.54 -15.39 13.89
CA LEU A 572 21.18 -13.99 14.01
C LEU A 572 22.01 -13.33 15.12
N ASN A 573 22.84 -12.34 14.75
CA ASN A 573 23.51 -11.44 15.67
C ASN A 573 22.69 -10.16 15.82
N VAL A 574 22.73 -9.58 17.03
CA VAL A 574 21.88 -8.46 17.46
C VAL A 574 22.78 -7.41 18.08
N HIS A 575 22.90 -6.24 17.44
CA HIS A 575 23.68 -5.11 17.94
C HIS A 575 22.75 -3.93 18.22
N ASN A 576 22.58 -3.54 19.48
CA ASN A 576 21.68 -2.46 19.87
C ASN A 576 22.44 -1.25 20.45
N SER A 577 21.87 -0.06 20.26
CA SER A 577 22.31 1.19 20.89
C SER A 577 21.18 2.23 20.79
N HIS A 578 21.48 3.50 21.04
CA HIS A 578 20.52 4.60 21.03
C HIS A 578 21.19 5.92 20.58
N VAL A 579 20.36 6.89 20.23
CA VAL A 579 20.74 8.26 19.84
C VAL A 579 20.02 9.25 20.77
N THR A 580 20.79 10.14 21.37
CA THR A 580 20.33 11.19 22.31
C THR A 580 20.37 12.57 21.66
N GLY A 581 19.78 13.59 22.28
CA GLY A 581 19.90 15.00 21.85
C GLY A 581 19.17 15.39 20.55
N LEU A 582 18.41 14.46 19.94
CA LEU A 582 17.65 14.71 18.72
C LEU A 582 16.55 15.74 18.92
N HIS A 583 15.70 15.54 19.93
CA HIS A 583 14.55 16.39 20.23
C HIS A 583 14.54 16.77 21.72
N SER A 584 14.07 17.98 22.02
CA SER A 584 13.83 18.46 23.40
C SER A 584 12.48 18.02 23.96
N LEU A 585 11.58 17.54 23.09
CA LEU A 585 10.26 17.01 23.42
C LEU A 585 10.16 15.55 22.93
N PRO A 586 9.16 14.78 23.40
CA PRO A 586 8.92 13.43 22.89
C PRO A 586 8.69 13.39 21.38
N ILE A 587 9.13 12.29 20.76
CA ILE A 587 8.89 11.99 19.35
C ILE A 587 7.42 11.60 19.19
N VAL A 588 6.70 12.33 18.35
CA VAL A 588 5.26 12.14 18.08
C VAL A 588 5.05 11.16 16.92
N SER A 589 5.96 11.14 15.94
CA SER A 589 5.84 10.25 14.78
C SER A 589 7.22 9.96 14.18
N MET A 590 7.36 8.76 13.61
CA MET A 590 8.58 8.25 12.99
C MET A 590 8.22 7.51 11.70
N THR A 591 8.95 7.81 10.62
CA THR A 591 8.79 7.18 9.30
C THR A 591 10.17 6.89 8.70
N ALA A 592 10.25 6.01 7.70
CA ALA A 592 11.54 5.59 7.14
C ALA A 592 11.46 5.34 5.63
N ASP A 593 12.48 5.79 4.90
CA ASP A 593 12.67 5.52 3.48
C ASP A 593 13.18 4.07 3.31
N LYS A 594 12.34 3.22 2.70
CA LYS A 594 12.66 1.80 2.44
C LYS A 594 13.83 1.60 1.48
N GLN A 595 14.16 2.60 0.65
CA GLN A 595 15.20 2.52 -0.38
C GLN A 595 16.55 3.00 0.18
N ASN A 596 16.58 4.20 0.77
CA ASN A 596 17.83 4.85 1.18
C ASN A 596 18.24 4.55 2.64
N GLY A 597 17.41 3.87 3.44
CA GLY A 597 17.72 3.57 4.85
C GLY A 597 17.41 4.71 5.83
N THR A 598 17.15 5.91 5.32
CA THR A 598 16.97 7.14 6.09
C THR A 598 15.71 7.10 6.97
N VAL A 599 15.86 7.45 8.24
CA VAL A 599 14.74 7.56 9.19
C VAL A 599 14.43 9.04 9.47
N TYR A 600 13.16 9.38 9.52
CA TYR A 600 12.68 10.73 9.87
C TYR A 600 11.87 10.64 11.17
N THR A 601 12.08 11.60 12.08
CA THR A 601 11.36 11.72 13.36
C THR A 601 10.89 13.16 13.57
N CYS A 602 9.67 13.35 14.09
CA CYS A 602 9.17 14.68 14.44
C CYS A 602 8.77 14.81 15.91
N SER A 603 8.92 16.01 16.44
CA SER A 603 8.38 16.42 17.75
C SER A 603 7.27 17.48 17.57
N SER A 604 6.49 17.70 18.63
CA SER A 604 5.29 18.55 18.59
C SER A 604 5.57 20.05 18.40
N ASP A 605 6.81 20.49 18.54
CA ASP A 605 7.29 21.87 18.30
C ASP A 605 7.63 22.17 16.83
N GLY A 606 7.27 21.26 15.91
CA GLY A 606 7.46 21.43 14.47
C GLY A 606 8.82 20.99 13.95
N LYS A 607 9.75 20.55 14.81
CA LYS A 607 11.07 20.07 14.36
C LYS A 607 11.00 18.68 13.76
N VAL A 608 11.62 18.50 12.59
CA VAL A 608 11.85 17.19 11.96
C VAL A 608 13.36 16.91 11.92
N ARG A 609 13.76 15.72 12.38
CA ARG A 609 15.13 15.22 12.29
C ARG A 609 15.20 14.09 11.28
N GLN A 610 16.05 14.27 10.28
CA GLN A 610 16.51 13.22 9.37
C GLN A 610 17.70 12.49 10.01
N LEU A 611 17.74 11.17 9.93
CA LEU A 611 18.75 10.27 10.49
C LEU A 611 19.26 9.35 9.37
N ILE A 612 20.52 9.50 9.00
CA ILE A 612 21.15 8.75 7.91
C ILE A 612 22.03 7.65 8.52
N PRO A 613 21.75 6.36 8.27
CA PRO A 613 22.54 5.25 8.79
C PRO A 613 23.89 5.15 8.07
N ILE A 614 24.99 5.36 8.80
CA ILE A 614 26.36 5.25 8.28
C ILE A 614 27.06 4.08 8.98
N PHE A 615 27.38 3.05 8.20
CA PHE A 615 28.24 1.96 8.66
C PHE A 615 29.68 2.44 8.82
N THR A 616 30.34 2.00 9.89
CA THR A 616 31.80 2.02 10.01
C THR A 616 32.34 0.59 10.02
N ASP A 617 33.66 0.48 10.13
CA ASP A 617 34.42 -0.72 10.46
C ASP A 617 33.88 -1.55 11.64
N VAL A 618 33.46 -0.89 12.73
CA VAL A 618 33.11 -1.54 14.02
C VAL A 618 31.61 -1.47 14.34
N ALA A 619 30.89 -0.43 13.89
CA ALA A 619 29.52 -0.18 14.31
C ALA A 619 28.67 0.56 13.26
N LEU A 620 27.36 0.66 13.52
CA LEU A 620 26.50 1.63 12.86
C LEU A 620 26.52 2.95 13.64
N LYS A 621 26.60 4.07 12.93
CA LYS A 621 26.42 5.44 13.44
C LYS A 621 25.26 6.11 12.70
N PHE A 622 24.76 7.20 13.25
CA PHE A 622 23.80 8.06 12.57
C PHE A 622 24.37 9.47 12.46
N GLU A 623 24.45 9.98 11.24
CA GLU A 623 24.47 11.43 11.03
C GLU A 623 23.02 11.94 11.05
N HIS A 624 22.82 13.16 11.54
CA HIS A 624 21.47 13.71 11.66
C HIS A 624 21.38 15.17 11.18
N GLN A 625 20.35 15.48 10.40
CA GLN A 625 20.07 16.83 9.90
C GLN A 625 18.74 17.34 10.48
N LEU A 626 18.68 18.64 10.79
CA LEU A 626 17.45 19.31 11.19
C LEU A 626 16.75 19.86 9.95
N ILE A 627 15.62 19.27 9.59
CA ILE A 627 14.69 19.81 8.62
C ILE A 627 13.86 20.87 9.35
N LYS A 628 14.20 22.14 9.11
CA LYS A 628 13.54 23.29 9.73
C LYS A 628 12.22 23.62 9.02
N LEU A 629 11.13 22.98 9.44
CA LEU A 629 9.79 23.33 8.93
C LEU A 629 9.38 24.79 9.24
N SER A 630 9.98 25.40 10.27
CA SER A 630 9.85 26.83 10.59
C SER A 630 10.15 27.74 9.40
N ASP A 631 11.14 27.38 8.61
CA ASP A 631 11.69 28.19 7.52
C ASP A 631 10.86 28.02 6.22
N VAL A 632 9.88 27.09 6.25
CA VAL A 632 9.06 26.64 5.11
C VAL A 632 7.56 26.89 5.33
N PHE A 633 7.10 26.83 6.58
CA PHE A 633 5.70 26.94 7.00
C PHE A 633 5.45 28.03 8.07
N GLY A 634 6.49 28.65 8.63
CA GLY A 634 6.38 29.55 9.79
C GLY A 634 6.20 28.79 11.11
N SER A 635 5.68 29.47 12.14
CA SER A 635 5.41 28.86 13.45
C SER A 635 4.30 27.80 13.34
N VAL A 636 4.67 26.51 13.36
CA VAL A 636 3.74 25.38 13.26
C VAL A 636 4.03 24.31 14.31
N ARG A 637 3.00 23.57 14.71
CA ARG A 637 3.11 22.32 15.48
C ARG A 637 2.83 21.13 14.56
N THR A 638 3.63 20.08 14.68
CA THR A 638 3.50 18.84 13.89
C THR A 638 2.78 17.75 14.69
N HIS A 639 1.87 17.03 14.04
CA HIS A 639 1.10 15.91 14.62
C HIS A 639 1.42 14.54 13.99
N GLY A 640 2.13 14.50 12.87
CA GLY A 640 2.52 13.26 12.20
C GLY A 640 3.33 13.51 10.94
N ILE A 641 4.18 12.56 10.57
CA ILE A 641 5.00 12.58 9.34
C ILE A 641 4.95 11.23 8.61
N ALA A 642 4.94 11.28 7.28
CA ALA A 642 5.04 10.10 6.42
C ALA A 642 5.86 10.42 5.17
N VAL A 643 6.76 9.52 4.79
CA VAL A 643 7.57 9.64 3.58
C VAL A 643 6.87 8.97 2.39
N SER A 644 7.06 9.49 1.18
CA SER A 644 6.53 8.88 -0.04
C SER A 644 7.26 7.57 -0.41
N PRO A 645 6.67 6.67 -1.22
CA PRO A 645 7.22 5.33 -1.48
C PRO A 645 8.64 5.29 -2.07
N CYS A 646 9.04 6.31 -2.83
CA CYS A 646 10.39 6.46 -3.34
C CYS A 646 11.16 7.61 -2.68
N GLY A 647 10.79 8.05 -1.47
CA GLY A 647 11.55 9.04 -0.71
C GLY A 647 11.59 10.45 -1.35
N ALA A 648 10.73 10.74 -2.31
CA ALA A 648 10.68 12.02 -3.03
C ALA A 648 10.10 13.17 -2.19
N TYR A 649 9.10 12.86 -1.36
CA TYR A 649 8.36 13.82 -0.56
C TYR A 649 8.19 13.40 0.90
N LEU A 650 8.13 14.40 1.79
CA LEU A 650 7.62 14.26 3.14
C LEU A 650 6.22 14.91 3.21
N ALA A 651 5.22 14.13 3.65
CA ALA A 651 3.94 14.65 4.08
C ALA A 651 4.01 14.95 5.59
N VAL A 652 3.51 16.11 6.00
CA VAL A 652 3.50 16.57 7.39
C VAL A 652 2.09 17.03 7.74
N ILE A 653 1.53 16.55 8.86
CA ILE A 653 0.34 17.17 9.46
C ILE A 653 0.79 18.33 10.32
N THR A 654 0.39 19.55 9.97
CA THR A 654 0.65 20.76 10.73
C THR A 654 -0.63 21.39 11.28
N THR A 655 -0.48 22.16 12.35
CA THR A 655 -1.42 23.17 12.82
C THR A 655 -0.66 24.44 13.12
N GLU A 656 -1.34 25.58 13.12
CA GLU A 656 -0.80 26.86 13.61
C GLU A 656 -0.11 26.70 14.97
N GLY A 657 1.12 27.21 15.04
CA GLY A 657 1.99 27.21 16.21
C GLY A 657 1.58 28.26 17.23
N MET A 658 2.49 28.66 18.11
CA MET A 658 2.25 29.80 19.00
C MET A 658 2.55 31.10 18.28
N VAL A 659 1.68 32.09 18.47
CA VAL A 659 1.81 33.45 17.92
C VAL A 659 1.84 34.39 19.11
N ASN A 660 2.92 35.19 19.25
CA ASN A 660 3.14 36.11 20.37
C ASN A 660 2.96 35.47 21.76
N GLY A 661 3.36 34.21 21.92
CA GLY A 661 3.21 33.45 23.18
C GLY A 661 1.81 32.87 23.44
N LEU A 662 0.83 33.14 22.58
CA LEU A 662 -0.54 32.62 22.69
C LEU A 662 -0.76 31.39 21.80
N HIS A 663 -1.69 30.53 22.20
CA HIS A 663 -2.21 29.47 21.34
C HIS A 663 -3.34 30.00 20.44
N PRO A 664 -3.40 29.62 19.15
CA PRO A 664 -4.49 29.99 18.26
C PRO A 664 -5.80 29.35 18.72
N VAL A 665 -6.86 30.16 18.74
CA VAL A 665 -8.20 29.77 19.19
C VAL A 665 -8.77 28.64 18.32
N ASN A 666 -8.60 28.75 17.00
CA ASN A 666 -9.00 27.75 16.03
C ASN A 666 -7.80 26.90 15.59
N LYS A 667 -7.87 25.58 15.78
CA LYS A 667 -6.81 24.65 15.34
C LYS A 667 -7.08 24.15 13.92
N ASN A 668 -6.73 24.94 12.92
CA ASN A 668 -6.78 24.52 11.53
C ASN A 668 -5.72 23.44 11.27
N HIS A 669 -6.14 22.20 11.03
CA HIS A 669 -5.24 21.10 10.70
C HIS A 669 -5.06 21.02 9.18
N GLN A 670 -3.82 20.85 8.72
CA GLN A 670 -3.47 20.79 7.31
C GLN A 670 -2.46 19.66 7.05
N VAL A 671 -2.55 19.02 5.88
CA VAL A 671 -1.43 18.22 5.34
C VAL A 671 -0.65 19.10 4.39
N GLN A 672 0.65 19.20 4.61
CA GLN A 672 1.59 20.01 3.82
C GLN A 672 2.73 19.11 3.31
N PHE A 673 3.21 19.40 2.10
CA PHE A 673 4.18 18.55 1.39
C PHE A 673 5.51 19.28 1.20
N VAL A 674 6.60 18.50 1.28
CA VAL A 674 7.98 18.99 1.26
C VAL A 674 8.84 18.11 0.36
N THR A 675 9.66 18.70 -0.51
CA THR A 675 10.65 17.98 -1.33
C THR A 675 11.76 17.37 -0.45
N LEU A 676 12.02 16.07 -0.60
CA LEU A 676 13.15 15.37 0.01
C LEU A 676 14.25 14.97 -0.98
N LYS A 677 13.98 15.06 -2.29
CA LYS A 677 14.95 14.78 -3.36
C LYS A 677 15.01 15.92 -4.37
N THR A 678 16.16 16.10 -5.01
CA THR A 678 16.31 17.01 -6.15
C THR A 678 15.76 16.39 -7.44
N PHE A 679 15.69 17.19 -8.50
CA PHE A 679 15.33 16.71 -9.83
C PHE A 679 16.34 15.67 -10.36
N GLU A 680 17.63 15.93 -10.12
CA GLU A 680 18.75 15.12 -10.60
C GLU A 680 18.76 13.75 -9.91
N GLU A 681 18.51 13.72 -8.59
CA GLU A 681 18.35 12.48 -7.82
C GLU A 681 17.15 11.65 -8.31
N ALA A 682 16.01 12.30 -8.56
CA ALA A 682 14.81 11.63 -9.07
C ALA A 682 15.00 11.08 -10.49
N ALA A 683 15.63 11.86 -11.37
CA ALA A 683 15.97 11.46 -12.73
C ALA A 683 16.94 10.26 -12.75
N ALA A 684 17.99 10.28 -11.92
CA ALA A 684 18.92 9.16 -11.78
C ALA A 684 18.20 7.89 -11.30
N GLN A 685 17.37 7.98 -10.25
CA GLN A 685 16.64 6.82 -9.72
C GLN A 685 15.60 6.25 -10.70
N LEU A 686 15.03 7.07 -11.60
CA LEU A 686 14.17 6.59 -12.69
C LEU A 686 14.97 5.87 -13.79
N LEU A 687 16.17 6.36 -14.13
CA LEU A 687 17.07 5.75 -15.11
C LEU A 687 17.74 4.45 -14.63
N GLU A 688 17.86 4.25 -13.31
CA GLU A 688 18.46 3.06 -12.69
C GLU A 688 17.45 2.14 -11.99
N SER A 689 16.15 2.44 -12.11
CA SER A 689 15.06 1.69 -11.48
C SER A 689 15.06 0.19 -11.82
N SER A 690 15.15 -0.64 -10.78
CA SER A 690 14.91 -2.09 -10.86
C SER A 690 13.42 -2.45 -10.93
N VAL A 691 12.53 -1.50 -10.64
CA VAL A 691 11.07 -1.70 -10.59
C VAL A 691 10.42 -1.59 -11.98
N GLN A 692 11.04 -0.82 -12.89
CA GLN A 692 10.65 -0.63 -14.30
C GLN A 692 9.13 -0.44 -14.52
N ASN A 693 8.51 0.38 -13.69
CA ASN A 693 7.09 0.71 -13.75
C ASN A 693 6.89 2.17 -13.29
N LEU A 694 6.42 3.04 -14.19
CA LEU A 694 6.32 4.47 -13.89
C LEU A 694 5.23 4.80 -12.85
N PHE A 695 4.10 4.09 -12.87
CA PHE A 695 3.03 4.28 -11.89
C PHE A 695 3.47 3.96 -10.46
N LYS A 696 4.39 3.00 -10.27
CA LYS A 696 4.99 2.73 -8.96
C LYS A 696 5.92 3.84 -8.46
N GLN A 697 6.31 4.78 -9.33
CA GLN A 697 7.28 5.85 -9.06
C GLN A 697 6.67 7.25 -9.31
N VAL A 698 5.34 7.39 -9.12
CA VAL A 698 4.56 8.64 -9.29
C VAL A 698 5.19 9.84 -8.58
N ASP A 699 5.77 9.63 -7.39
CA ASP A 699 6.41 10.65 -6.59
C ASP A 699 7.75 11.15 -7.18
N LEU A 700 8.52 10.30 -7.84
CA LEU A 700 9.72 10.72 -8.60
C LEU A 700 9.35 11.40 -9.92
N ILE A 701 8.35 10.90 -10.64
CA ILE A 701 7.95 11.51 -11.93
C ILE A 701 7.24 12.86 -11.74
N ASP A 702 6.61 13.16 -10.59
CA ASP A 702 6.14 14.54 -10.34
C ASP A 702 7.29 15.53 -10.11
N LEU A 703 8.38 15.16 -9.43
CA LEU A 703 9.58 16.02 -9.36
C LEU A 703 10.14 16.33 -10.76
N VAL A 704 10.15 15.33 -11.64
CA VAL A 704 10.55 15.49 -13.05
C VAL A 704 9.58 16.37 -13.82
N ARG A 705 8.26 16.13 -13.69
CA ARG A 705 7.19 16.96 -14.27
C ARG A 705 7.28 18.42 -13.83
N TRP A 706 7.41 18.65 -12.53
CA TRP A 706 7.51 19.99 -11.94
C TRP A 706 8.69 20.78 -12.51
N LYS A 707 9.87 20.15 -12.64
CA LYS A 707 11.04 20.78 -13.23
C LYS A 707 10.81 21.15 -14.70
N ILE A 708 10.22 20.26 -15.51
CA ILE A 708 9.97 20.51 -16.94
C ILE A 708 8.87 21.56 -17.14
N LEU A 709 7.78 21.54 -16.34
CA LEU A 709 6.74 22.58 -16.36
C LEU A 709 7.27 23.96 -15.96
N LYS A 710 8.31 24.02 -15.10
CA LYS A 710 8.96 25.25 -14.67
C LYS A 710 9.98 25.78 -15.69
N ASP A 711 10.82 24.90 -16.21
CA ASP A 711 11.95 25.24 -17.08
C ASP A 711 11.61 25.21 -18.58
N LYS A 712 10.43 24.69 -18.96
CA LYS A 712 9.90 24.54 -20.33
C LYS A 712 10.81 23.81 -21.34
N HIS A 713 11.73 22.98 -20.84
CA HIS A 713 12.56 22.09 -21.65
C HIS A 713 12.85 20.79 -20.90
N ILE A 714 13.23 19.73 -21.64
CA ILE A 714 13.80 18.51 -21.05
C ILE A 714 15.30 18.76 -20.90
N PRO A 715 15.90 18.65 -19.69
CA PRO A 715 17.34 18.85 -19.52
C PRO A 715 18.17 17.84 -20.31
N GLN A 716 19.16 18.33 -21.05
CA GLN A 716 19.93 17.55 -22.05
C GLN A 716 20.51 16.25 -21.49
N PHE A 717 21.08 16.26 -20.28
CA PHE A 717 21.67 15.06 -19.66
C PHE A 717 20.64 13.93 -19.47
N LEU A 718 19.37 14.26 -19.21
CA LEU A 718 18.29 13.28 -19.04
C LEU A 718 17.88 12.71 -20.39
N GLN A 719 17.83 13.53 -21.45
CA GLN A 719 17.56 13.04 -22.80
C GLN A 719 18.66 12.08 -23.29
N GLU A 720 19.93 12.50 -23.23
CA GLU A 720 21.08 11.69 -23.66
C GLU A 720 21.19 10.37 -22.87
N ALA A 721 21.03 10.42 -21.55
CA ALA A 721 21.06 9.22 -20.72
C ALA A 721 19.88 8.28 -20.99
N LEU A 722 18.69 8.82 -21.31
CA LEU A 722 17.52 8.03 -21.64
C LEU A 722 17.64 7.37 -23.02
N GLU A 723 18.14 8.08 -24.02
CA GLU A 723 18.33 7.57 -25.38
C GLU A 723 19.38 6.44 -25.37
N LYS A 724 20.51 6.65 -24.67
CA LYS A 724 21.49 5.59 -24.42
C LYS A 724 20.91 4.37 -23.67
N LYS A 725 19.95 4.55 -22.76
CA LYS A 725 19.26 3.45 -22.06
C LYS A 725 18.26 2.72 -22.97
N ILE A 726 17.60 3.43 -23.89
CA ILE A 726 16.75 2.84 -24.93
C ILE A 726 17.60 1.95 -25.86
N GLU A 727 18.69 2.48 -26.41
CA GLU A 727 19.61 1.76 -27.31
C GLU A 727 20.22 0.51 -26.66
N SER A 728 20.70 0.63 -25.41
CA SER A 728 21.44 -0.45 -24.73
C SER A 728 20.58 -1.54 -24.09
N SER A 729 19.26 -1.33 -23.95
CA SER A 729 18.36 -2.29 -23.28
C SER A 729 17.12 -2.70 -24.07
N GLY A 730 16.66 -1.88 -25.03
CA GLY A 730 15.39 -2.07 -25.73
C GLY A 730 14.15 -2.06 -24.83
N ALA A 731 14.27 -1.72 -23.54
CA ALA A 731 13.19 -1.91 -22.58
C ALA A 731 12.07 -0.88 -22.77
N THR A 732 10.83 -1.38 -22.98
CA THR A 732 9.62 -0.54 -23.17
C THR A 732 9.35 0.45 -22.03
N TYR A 733 9.88 0.21 -20.83
CA TYR A 733 9.87 1.18 -19.73
C TYR A 733 10.50 2.54 -20.09
N PHE A 734 11.67 2.54 -20.75
CA PHE A 734 12.35 3.78 -21.14
C PHE A 734 11.60 4.52 -22.26
N TRP A 735 10.93 3.78 -23.15
CA TRP A 735 10.03 4.37 -24.15
C TRP A 735 8.80 5.03 -23.51
N ARG A 736 8.19 4.43 -22.48
CA ARG A 736 7.12 5.09 -21.69
C ARG A 736 7.65 6.34 -20.99
N PHE A 737 8.88 6.31 -20.47
CA PHE A 737 9.46 7.48 -19.83
C PHE A 737 9.73 8.60 -20.85
N LYS A 738 10.21 8.28 -22.06
CA LYS A 738 10.33 9.25 -23.17
C LYS A 738 8.97 9.83 -23.57
N LEU A 739 7.92 9.00 -23.65
CA LEU A 739 6.54 9.45 -23.92
C LEU A 739 6.02 10.41 -22.84
N PHE A 740 6.28 10.10 -21.56
CA PHE A 740 5.92 10.96 -20.43
C PHE A 740 6.62 12.31 -20.52
N LEU A 741 7.95 12.34 -20.69
CA LEU A 741 8.74 13.57 -20.80
C LEU A 741 8.26 14.46 -21.96
N LEU A 742 8.02 13.87 -23.14
CA LEU A 742 7.51 14.59 -24.31
C LEU A 742 6.11 15.17 -24.08
N ARG A 743 5.21 14.44 -23.42
CA ARG A 743 3.85 14.93 -23.08
C ARG A 743 3.89 16.08 -22.07
N ILE A 744 4.73 16.02 -21.04
CA ILE A 744 4.93 17.16 -20.12
C ILE A 744 5.53 18.36 -20.86
N LEU A 745 6.50 18.15 -21.74
CA LEU A 745 7.11 19.21 -22.54
C LEU A 745 6.05 19.91 -23.41
N TYR A 746 5.25 19.14 -24.15
CA TYR A 746 4.13 19.63 -24.94
C TYR A 746 3.14 20.45 -24.08
N GLN A 747 2.76 19.92 -22.91
CA GLN A 747 1.85 20.60 -21.99
C GLN A 747 2.44 21.88 -21.36
N SER A 748 3.77 21.97 -21.19
CA SER A 748 4.48 23.17 -20.71
C SER A 748 4.55 24.30 -21.75
N MET A 749 4.42 23.94 -23.03
CA MET A 749 4.43 24.84 -24.19
C MET A 749 3.04 25.21 -24.67
N GLN A 750 2.00 24.44 -24.36
CA GLN A 750 0.62 24.89 -24.57
C GLN A 750 0.35 26.21 -23.83
N LYS A 751 -0.43 27.09 -24.46
CA LYS A 751 -0.99 28.27 -23.79
C LYS A 751 -1.97 27.79 -22.72
N THR A 752 -1.88 28.32 -21.50
CA THR A 752 -2.90 28.11 -20.47
C THR A 752 -4.26 28.53 -21.05
N PRO A 753 -5.29 27.67 -21.06
CA PRO A 753 -6.63 28.08 -21.47
C PRO A 753 -7.13 29.14 -20.48
N SER A 754 -7.19 30.40 -20.94
CA SER A 754 -7.75 31.51 -20.18
C SER A 754 -9.23 31.23 -19.94
N GLU A 755 -9.57 30.86 -18.70
CA GLU A 755 -10.89 30.47 -18.18
C GLU A 755 -11.97 30.31 -19.25
N ALA A 756 -11.92 29.19 -19.96
CA ALA A 756 -12.93 28.80 -20.94
C ALA A 756 -14.24 28.44 -20.22
N LEU A 757 -14.98 29.49 -19.82
CA LEU A 757 -16.39 29.44 -19.44
C LEU A 757 -17.11 28.55 -20.46
N TRP A 758 -17.57 27.39 -19.99
CA TRP A 758 -18.06 26.31 -20.84
C TRP A 758 -19.43 26.67 -21.42
N LYS A 759 -19.43 27.55 -22.42
CA LYS A 759 -20.58 27.88 -23.26
C LYS A 759 -20.71 26.79 -24.33
N PRO A 760 -21.80 26.00 -24.35
CA PRO A 760 -22.04 25.07 -25.44
C PRO A 760 -22.24 25.88 -26.73
N THR A 761 -21.33 25.76 -27.68
CA THR A 761 -21.56 26.21 -29.07
C THR A 761 -22.54 25.25 -29.73
N HIS A 762 -23.83 25.51 -29.53
CA HIS A 762 -24.91 24.79 -30.19
C HIS A 762 -24.97 25.25 -31.66
N GLU A 763 -24.16 24.65 -32.52
CA GLU A 763 -24.35 24.78 -33.97
C GLU A 763 -25.56 23.93 -34.37
N ASP A 764 -26.71 24.59 -34.48
CA ASP A 764 -27.97 23.98 -34.91
C ASP A 764 -27.87 23.44 -36.34
N SER A 765 -27.40 22.20 -36.46
CA SER A 765 -27.46 21.40 -37.67
C SER A 765 -28.92 21.08 -37.98
N LYS A 766 -29.61 22.01 -38.65
CA LYS A 766 -31.02 21.94 -39.03
C LYS A 766 -31.29 20.72 -39.93
N ILE A 767 -31.65 19.60 -39.32
CA ILE A 767 -32.25 18.46 -40.03
C ILE A 767 -33.66 18.89 -40.45
N LEU A 768 -33.82 19.20 -41.73
CA LEU A 768 -35.12 19.44 -42.36
C LEU A 768 -35.91 18.13 -42.40
N LEU A 769 -36.96 18.03 -41.59
CA LEU A 769 -38.05 17.08 -41.83
C LEU A 769 -39.12 17.78 -42.69
N VAL A 770 -39.56 17.09 -43.73
CA VAL A 770 -40.48 17.61 -44.75
C VAL A 770 -41.93 17.44 -44.29
N ASP A 771 -42.76 18.46 -44.56
CA ASP A 771 -44.18 18.49 -44.20
C ASP A 771 -45.03 17.39 -44.85
N SER A 772 -46.13 17.02 -44.17
CA SER A 772 -47.53 17.01 -44.69
C SER A 772 -48.42 15.92 -44.05
N PRO A 773 -49.77 16.06 -44.02
CA PRO A 773 -50.55 17.27 -43.72
C PRO A 773 -51.87 17.03 -42.91
N GLY A 774 -52.39 18.07 -42.23
CA GLY A 774 -53.81 18.20 -41.80
C GLY A 774 -54.26 17.32 -40.61
N MET A 775 -55.22 17.69 -39.74
CA MET A 775 -56.46 18.46 -39.91
C MET A 775 -57.12 18.71 -38.52
N GLY A 776 -57.82 19.83 -38.28
CA GLY A 776 -58.83 19.94 -37.19
C GLY A 776 -58.64 21.06 -36.14
N ASN A 777 -59.54 22.05 -36.20
CA ASN A 777 -59.68 23.29 -35.41
C ASN A 777 -60.02 23.14 -33.89
N ALA A 778 -60.22 24.31 -33.25
CA ALA A 778 -61.06 24.61 -32.06
C ALA A 778 -60.39 24.47 -30.66
N GLU A 779 -59.98 25.56 -29.98
CA GLU A 779 -60.75 26.52 -29.13
C GLU A 779 -60.77 26.06 -27.62
N GLU A 780 -61.02 26.82 -26.54
CA GLU A 780 -61.58 28.17 -26.28
C GLU A 780 -61.17 28.70 -24.85
N GLU A 781 -60.98 30.03 -24.64
CA GLU A 781 -61.12 30.85 -23.39
C GLU A 781 -60.35 30.51 -22.05
N GLN A 782 -60.13 31.35 -21.01
CA GLN A 782 -60.44 32.75 -20.56
C GLN A 782 -59.27 33.19 -19.58
N GLN A 783 -58.72 34.43 -19.52
CA GLN A 783 -59.11 35.65 -18.73
C GLN A 783 -59.58 35.46 -17.26
N GLU A 784 -59.28 36.31 -16.25
CA GLU A 784 -58.31 37.42 -16.05
C GLU A 784 -57.81 37.36 -14.56
N GLU A 785 -57.52 38.34 -13.66
CA GLU A 785 -57.54 39.81 -13.52
C GLU A 785 -56.43 40.26 -12.49
N GLY A 786 -56.14 41.56 -12.38
CA GLY A 786 -55.40 42.18 -11.26
C GLY A 786 -55.05 43.67 -11.52
N PRO A 787 -54.96 44.57 -10.50
CA PRO A 787 -54.60 45.98 -10.79
C PRO A 787 -53.61 46.72 -9.86
N SER A 788 -52.75 47.55 -10.50
CA SER A 788 -52.24 48.87 -10.01
C SER A 788 -51.21 48.89 -8.86
N SER A 789 -50.15 49.71 -8.79
CA SER A 789 -49.73 50.99 -9.44
C SER A 789 -48.21 51.21 -9.18
N LYS A 790 -47.40 52.22 -9.60
CA LYS A 790 -47.27 53.35 -10.59
C LYS A 790 -45.81 53.92 -10.35
N GLN A 791 -45.12 54.85 -11.02
CA GLN A 791 -45.12 55.73 -12.23
C GLN A 791 -43.65 56.32 -12.29
N ALA A 792 -43.08 56.96 -13.34
CA ALA A 792 -43.22 56.95 -14.80
C ALA A 792 -42.15 57.91 -15.44
N SER A 793 -41.82 57.72 -16.74
CA SER A 793 -41.16 58.71 -17.66
C SER A 793 -39.65 59.04 -17.44
N ARG A 794 -38.84 59.48 -18.43
CA ARG A 794 -38.99 59.68 -19.91
C ARG A 794 -37.60 59.72 -20.61
N GLN A 795 -37.57 59.77 -21.96
CA GLN A 795 -36.37 59.97 -22.81
C GLN A 795 -36.17 61.46 -23.21
N GLY A 796 -34.96 61.84 -23.68
CA GLY A 796 -34.66 63.16 -24.30
C GLY A 796 -33.20 63.32 -24.77
N LEU A 797 -32.94 64.24 -25.72
CA LEU A 797 -31.62 64.51 -26.36
C LEU A 797 -31.17 65.98 -26.16
N GLN A 798 -29.85 66.22 -26.33
CA GLN A 798 -29.20 67.52 -26.65
C GLN A 798 -29.30 68.63 -25.56
N GLU A 799 -28.50 69.72 -25.55
CA GLU A 799 -27.47 70.24 -26.47
C GLU A 799 -26.39 71.08 -25.72
N ARG A 800 -25.16 71.21 -26.27
CA ARG A 800 -24.15 72.31 -26.04
C ARG A 800 -23.67 72.61 -24.60
N SER A 801 -22.54 73.29 -24.30
CA SER A 801 -21.27 73.66 -24.98
C SER A 801 -20.27 74.08 -23.85
N ARG A 802 -18.98 74.44 -24.00
CA ARG A 802 -18.30 75.17 -25.10
C ARG A 802 -16.78 75.25 -24.87
N GLU A 803 -15.98 75.21 -25.96
CA GLU A 803 -14.58 75.70 -26.13
C GLU A 803 -13.47 75.24 -25.14
N GLY A 804 -12.19 75.09 -25.55
CA GLY A 804 -11.56 75.46 -26.82
C GLY A 804 -10.61 74.41 -27.42
N ASP A 805 -10.30 74.66 -28.68
CA ASP A 805 -9.47 73.92 -29.67
C ASP A 805 -8.33 74.87 -30.12
N PRO A 806 -7.50 74.60 -31.16
CA PRO A 806 -7.04 73.33 -31.75
C PRO A 806 -5.49 73.29 -31.93
N GLU A 807 -4.95 72.25 -32.58
CA GLU A 807 -4.24 72.39 -33.86
C GLU A 807 -4.08 71.01 -34.54
N ASP A 808 -3.96 71.00 -35.88
CA ASP A 808 -4.37 69.86 -36.75
C ASP A 808 -3.19 69.37 -37.66
N PRO A 809 -3.32 68.74 -38.85
CA PRO A 809 -2.53 67.53 -39.12
C PRO A 809 -1.61 67.60 -40.35
N THR A 810 -0.72 66.60 -40.48
CA THR A 810 -0.15 66.21 -41.78
C THR A 810 -0.03 64.70 -41.88
N GLU A 811 -0.37 64.16 -43.06
CA GLU A 811 0.02 62.82 -43.46
C GLU A 811 1.56 62.71 -43.52
N ASP A 812 2.12 61.56 -43.13
CA ASP A 812 3.14 60.94 -43.99
C ASP A 812 3.18 59.42 -43.80
N SER A 813 3.42 58.70 -44.89
CA SER A 813 3.25 57.25 -44.95
C SER A 813 4.56 56.50 -44.70
N LEU A 814 4.66 55.74 -43.61
CA LEU A 814 5.67 54.68 -43.47
C LEU A 814 5.10 53.41 -42.81
N THR A 815 5.16 52.32 -43.57
CA THR A 815 4.80 50.97 -43.11
C THR A 815 5.84 50.39 -42.15
N GLN A 816 5.41 49.92 -40.97
CA GLN A 816 6.13 48.91 -40.21
C GLN A 816 5.22 47.74 -39.82
N SER A 817 5.07 46.80 -40.75
CA SER A 817 4.65 45.43 -40.48
C SER A 817 5.72 44.74 -39.61
N GLY A 818 5.39 44.23 -38.42
CA GLY A 818 6.46 43.77 -37.51
C GLY A 818 6.12 42.93 -36.27
N ASP A 819 4.93 42.34 -36.12
CA ASP A 819 4.62 41.49 -34.94
C ASP A 819 3.99 40.12 -35.29
N ALA A 820 4.66 39.38 -36.20
CA ALA A 820 4.31 38.01 -36.56
C ALA A 820 5.40 36.98 -36.20
N GLY A 821 6.68 37.38 -36.26
CA GLY A 821 7.84 36.47 -36.20
C GLY A 821 8.06 35.70 -34.89
N GLY A 822 7.26 35.96 -33.85
CA GLY A 822 7.30 35.23 -32.58
C GLY A 822 6.38 34.00 -32.50
N ARG A 823 5.42 33.82 -33.42
CA ARG A 823 4.42 32.73 -33.34
C ARG A 823 4.89 31.42 -33.99
N GLU A 824 5.28 31.50 -35.26
CA GLU A 824 5.63 30.33 -36.09
C GLU A 824 6.67 29.39 -35.43
N PRO A 825 7.82 29.87 -34.90
CA PRO A 825 8.85 28.98 -34.33
C PRO A 825 8.49 28.37 -32.96
N MET A 826 7.28 28.61 -32.46
CA MET A 826 6.69 27.93 -31.30
C MET A 826 5.67 26.87 -31.73
N GLU A 827 4.88 27.16 -32.76
CA GLU A 827 3.88 26.25 -33.33
C GLU A 827 4.54 25.09 -34.09
N GLU A 828 5.60 25.37 -34.86
CA GLU A 828 6.47 24.36 -35.48
C GLU A 828 7.04 23.37 -34.45
N LYS A 829 7.52 23.86 -33.30
CA LYS A 829 8.05 23.01 -32.22
C LYS A 829 6.98 22.18 -31.53
N LEU A 830 5.76 22.70 -31.40
CA LEU A 830 4.63 21.92 -30.90
C LEU A 830 4.28 20.77 -31.85
N LEU A 831 4.32 21.00 -33.17
CA LEU A 831 4.14 19.96 -34.18
C LEU A 831 5.29 18.93 -34.17
N GLU A 832 6.55 19.38 -34.03
CA GLU A 832 7.72 18.51 -33.91
C GLU A 832 7.62 17.60 -32.66
N ILE A 833 7.22 18.15 -31.51
CA ILE A 833 7.00 17.39 -30.28
C ILE A 833 5.81 16.43 -30.43
N GLN A 834 4.73 16.83 -31.09
CA GLN A 834 3.58 15.97 -31.36
C GLN A 834 3.96 14.77 -32.25
N GLY A 835 4.72 14.98 -33.33
CA GLY A 835 5.26 13.90 -34.16
C GLY A 835 6.15 12.93 -33.37
N LYS A 836 6.98 13.46 -32.45
CA LYS A 836 7.79 12.64 -31.52
C LYS A 836 6.92 11.84 -30.53
N ILE A 837 5.81 12.41 -30.03
CA ILE A 837 4.83 11.71 -29.19
C ILE A 837 4.19 10.55 -29.97
N GLU A 838 3.76 10.80 -31.20
CA GLU A 838 3.08 9.81 -32.04
C GLU A 838 3.99 8.65 -32.46
N ALA A 839 5.26 8.93 -32.81
CA ALA A 839 6.25 7.91 -33.09
C ALA A 839 6.51 6.99 -31.87
N VAL A 840 6.59 7.55 -30.67
CA VAL A 840 6.78 6.76 -29.42
C VAL A 840 5.50 5.99 -29.06
N GLU A 841 4.32 6.58 -29.22
CA GLU A 841 3.05 5.84 -29.11
C GLU A 841 2.98 4.66 -30.09
N MET A 842 3.42 4.86 -31.32
CA MET A 842 3.39 3.85 -32.37
C MET A 842 4.30 2.67 -32.02
N HIS A 843 5.55 2.95 -31.62
CA HIS A 843 6.47 1.91 -31.15
C HIS A 843 5.89 1.12 -29.95
N LEU A 844 5.43 1.81 -28.90
CA LEU A 844 4.80 1.15 -27.74
C LEU A 844 3.54 0.34 -28.11
N THR A 845 2.78 0.79 -29.11
CA THR A 845 1.65 0.02 -29.66
C THR A 845 2.15 -1.25 -30.36
N ARG A 846 3.15 -1.15 -31.25
CA ARG A 846 3.69 -2.29 -32.01
C ARG A 846 4.28 -3.36 -31.07
N GLU A 847 4.98 -2.95 -30.01
CA GLU A 847 5.47 -3.85 -28.95
C GLU A 847 4.32 -4.52 -28.18
N HIS A 848 3.27 -3.79 -27.79
CA HIS A 848 2.13 -4.39 -27.10
C HIS A 848 1.31 -5.32 -28.00
N MET A 849 1.14 -4.98 -29.29
CA MET A 849 0.50 -5.86 -30.28
C MET A 849 1.26 -7.19 -30.43
N LYS A 850 2.61 -7.15 -30.52
CA LYS A 850 3.43 -8.38 -30.51
C LYS A 850 3.20 -9.22 -29.24
N ARG A 851 3.06 -8.59 -28.07
CA ARG A 851 2.78 -9.30 -26.81
C ARG A 851 1.39 -9.95 -26.81
N VAL A 852 0.35 -9.24 -27.27
CA VAL A 852 -1.02 -9.77 -27.40
C VAL A 852 -1.05 -10.95 -28.38
N LEU A 853 -0.42 -10.81 -29.55
CA LEU A 853 -0.26 -11.90 -30.52
C LEU A 853 0.56 -13.07 -29.95
N GLY A 854 1.49 -12.82 -29.03
CA GLY A 854 2.24 -13.84 -28.29
C GLY A 854 1.33 -14.73 -27.42
N GLU A 855 0.46 -14.15 -26.60
CA GLU A 855 -0.53 -14.93 -25.82
C GLU A 855 -1.51 -15.67 -26.75
N VAL A 856 -1.99 -15.03 -27.82
CA VAL A 856 -2.83 -15.69 -28.85
C VAL A 856 -2.11 -16.88 -29.49
N TYR A 857 -0.82 -16.77 -29.77
CA TYR A 857 -0.04 -17.89 -30.32
C TYR A 857 0.10 -19.06 -29.34
N LEU A 858 0.13 -18.81 -28.03
CA LEU A 858 0.22 -19.85 -27.01
C LEU A 858 -1.10 -20.62 -26.81
N HIS A 859 -2.25 -20.00 -27.08
CA HIS A 859 -3.58 -20.59 -26.86
C HIS A 859 -4.23 -21.09 -28.17
N THR A 860 -4.42 -22.40 -28.28
CA THR A 860 -4.70 -23.07 -29.58
C THR A 860 -6.16 -23.09 -30.04
N TRP A 861 -7.12 -22.70 -29.19
CA TRP A 861 -8.54 -22.69 -29.52
C TRP A 861 -9.07 -21.26 -29.54
N ILE A 862 -9.04 -20.67 -30.74
CA ILE A 862 -9.63 -19.37 -31.05
C ILE A 862 -11.06 -19.65 -31.52
N THR A 863 -12.06 -19.34 -30.69
CA THR A 863 -13.48 -19.39 -31.06
C THR A 863 -13.98 -18.01 -31.50
N GLU A 864 -15.18 -17.93 -32.05
CA GLU A 864 -15.84 -16.66 -32.37
C GLU A 864 -15.96 -15.72 -31.15
N ASN A 865 -16.05 -16.29 -29.94
CA ASN A 865 -16.07 -15.55 -28.68
C ASN A 865 -14.66 -15.13 -28.18
N THR A 866 -13.57 -15.63 -28.76
CA THR A 866 -12.21 -15.19 -28.39
C THR A 866 -11.88 -13.86 -29.07
N SER A 867 -12.19 -12.80 -28.34
CA SER A 867 -12.49 -11.49 -28.91
C SER A 867 -11.26 -10.60 -29.15
N ILE A 868 -10.35 -11.04 -30.04
CA ILE A 868 -9.16 -10.29 -30.44
C ILE A 868 -9.12 -10.22 -31.98
N PRO A 869 -8.95 -9.04 -32.61
CA PRO A 869 -8.93 -8.88 -34.07
C PRO A 869 -7.59 -9.31 -34.67
N THR A 870 -7.18 -10.56 -34.45
CA THR A 870 -5.85 -11.11 -34.74
C THR A 870 -5.38 -10.84 -36.17
N ARG A 871 -6.25 -10.95 -37.19
CA ARG A 871 -5.90 -10.63 -38.58
C ARG A 871 -5.66 -9.14 -38.80
N GLY A 872 -6.41 -8.26 -38.13
CA GLY A 872 -6.19 -6.81 -38.14
C GLY A 872 -4.84 -6.43 -37.52
N LEU A 873 -4.50 -7.05 -36.39
CA LEU A 873 -3.20 -6.87 -35.73
C LEU A 873 -2.04 -7.36 -36.60
N CYS A 874 -2.16 -8.53 -37.24
CA CYS A 874 -1.17 -9.03 -38.18
C CYS A 874 -1.00 -8.08 -39.38
N ASN A 875 -2.09 -7.56 -39.95
CA ASN A 875 -2.04 -6.60 -41.05
C ASN A 875 -1.36 -5.30 -40.63
N PHE A 876 -1.73 -4.70 -39.49
CA PHE A 876 -1.18 -3.44 -38.98
C PHE A 876 0.32 -3.52 -38.65
N LEU A 877 0.79 -4.67 -38.16
CA LEU A 877 2.23 -4.88 -37.96
C LEU A 877 3.00 -5.02 -39.28
N MET A 878 2.33 -5.41 -40.37
CA MET A 878 2.92 -5.63 -41.71
C MET A 878 2.69 -4.50 -42.71
N SER A 879 1.86 -3.49 -42.41
CA SER A 879 1.50 -2.39 -43.32
C SER A 879 2.52 -1.26 -43.39
N ASP A 880 3.66 -1.43 -42.72
CA ASP A 880 4.75 -0.48 -42.59
C ASP A 880 6.00 -1.18 -43.14
N GLU A 881 6.42 -0.77 -44.35
CA GLU A 881 7.54 -1.42 -45.05
C GLU A 881 8.92 -0.91 -44.58
N GLU A 882 8.98 0.27 -43.94
CA GLU A 882 10.20 0.84 -43.38
C GLU A 882 10.59 0.15 -42.06
N TYR A 883 9.60 -0.31 -41.28
CA TYR A 883 9.81 -0.99 -40.00
C TYR A 883 10.01 -2.51 -40.14
N ASP A 884 11.24 -2.96 -40.49
CA ASP A 884 11.59 -4.39 -40.55
C ASP A 884 11.66 -5.06 -39.15
N ASP A 885 10.49 -5.39 -38.62
CA ASP A 885 10.36 -6.23 -37.43
C ASP A 885 10.35 -7.72 -37.80
N ARG A 886 11.55 -8.28 -37.90
CA ARG A 886 11.77 -9.74 -38.04
C ARG A 886 11.04 -10.57 -36.98
N THR A 887 10.83 -10.03 -35.77
CA THR A 887 10.13 -10.74 -34.67
C THR A 887 8.63 -10.80 -34.94
N ALA A 888 8.02 -9.68 -35.36
CA ALA A 888 6.64 -9.65 -35.82
C ALA A 888 6.44 -10.58 -37.02
N ARG A 889 7.29 -10.49 -38.05
CA ARG A 889 7.24 -11.33 -39.27
C ARG A 889 7.25 -12.83 -38.92
N VAL A 890 8.12 -13.27 -38.01
CA VAL A 890 8.17 -14.66 -37.52
C VAL A 890 6.91 -15.05 -36.75
N LEU A 891 6.47 -14.24 -35.79
CA LEU A 891 5.28 -14.49 -34.97
C LEU A 891 4.00 -14.59 -35.82
N ILE A 892 3.81 -13.64 -36.73
CA ILE A 892 2.69 -13.60 -37.68
C ILE A 892 2.72 -14.83 -38.60
N GLY A 893 3.89 -15.24 -39.09
CA GLY A 893 4.06 -16.46 -39.88
C GLY A 893 3.69 -17.74 -39.11
N HIS A 894 3.93 -17.79 -37.80
CA HIS A 894 3.52 -18.91 -36.94
C HIS A 894 2.01 -18.89 -36.62
N ILE A 895 1.43 -17.72 -36.34
CA ILE A 895 -0.02 -17.56 -36.08
C ILE A 895 -0.83 -17.90 -37.33
N SER A 896 -0.43 -17.40 -38.50
CA SER A 896 -1.10 -17.63 -39.78
C SER A 896 -1.15 -19.12 -40.14
N LYS A 897 -0.11 -19.88 -39.77
CA LYS A 897 -0.07 -21.35 -39.91
C LYS A 897 -0.96 -22.09 -38.90
N LYS A 898 -1.17 -21.55 -37.70
CA LYS A 898 -2.11 -22.14 -36.71
C LYS A 898 -3.58 -21.84 -37.03
N MET A 899 -3.89 -20.66 -37.56
CA MET A 899 -5.28 -20.21 -37.72
C MET A 899 -6.04 -20.82 -38.90
N ASN A 900 -5.40 -21.57 -39.81
CA ASN A 900 -6.09 -22.31 -40.90
C ASN A 900 -7.18 -21.53 -41.66
N LYS A 901 -6.91 -20.25 -41.98
CA LYS A 901 -7.84 -19.29 -42.63
C LYS A 901 -9.11 -18.94 -41.83
N GLN A 902 -9.27 -19.37 -40.58
CA GLN A 902 -10.38 -18.94 -39.73
C GLN A 902 -10.30 -17.44 -39.47
N THR A 903 -11.37 -16.72 -39.82
CA THR A 903 -11.51 -15.29 -39.57
C THR A 903 -12.87 -15.00 -38.97
N PHE A 904 -12.88 -14.46 -37.76
CA PHE A 904 -14.07 -13.94 -37.09
C PHE A 904 -14.04 -12.41 -37.27
N PRO A 905 -14.80 -11.83 -38.22
CA PRO A 905 -14.91 -10.38 -38.33
C PRO A 905 -15.65 -9.81 -37.12
N GLU A 906 -15.21 -8.64 -36.66
CA GLU A 906 -16.00 -7.86 -35.70
C GLU A 906 -17.24 -7.31 -36.43
N HIS A 907 -18.41 -7.38 -35.79
CA HIS A 907 -19.67 -6.83 -36.32
C HIS A 907 -20.18 -5.71 -35.41
N CYS A 908 -20.83 -4.71 -35.98
CA CYS A 908 -21.43 -3.58 -35.27
C CYS A 908 -22.68 -4.02 -34.49
N SER A 909 -22.74 -3.71 -33.19
CA SER A 909 -23.84 -4.10 -32.30
C SER A 909 -25.19 -3.51 -32.76
N LEU A 910 -25.18 -2.29 -33.29
CA LEU A 910 -26.34 -1.56 -33.79
C LEU A 910 -26.81 -2.08 -35.15
N CYS A 911 -25.96 -2.01 -36.19
CA CYS A 911 -26.37 -2.25 -37.58
C CYS A 911 -25.83 -3.55 -38.21
N LYS A 912 -25.16 -4.42 -37.45
CA LYS A 912 -24.58 -5.73 -37.84
C LYS A 912 -23.50 -5.73 -38.93
N GLU A 913 -23.31 -4.63 -39.64
CA GLU A 913 -22.20 -4.36 -40.55
C GLU A 913 -20.82 -4.68 -39.95
N ILE A 914 -19.87 -5.06 -40.80
CA ILE A 914 -18.50 -5.39 -40.40
C ILE A 914 -17.77 -4.13 -39.88
N LEU A 915 -17.01 -4.30 -38.79
CA LEU A 915 -16.09 -3.31 -38.23
C LEU A 915 -14.66 -3.63 -38.68
N PRO A 916 -14.12 -2.95 -39.70
CA PRO A 916 -12.76 -3.17 -40.16
C PRO A 916 -11.72 -2.71 -39.14
N PHE A 917 -10.52 -3.29 -39.25
CA PHE A 917 -9.35 -2.86 -38.48
C PHE A 917 -8.53 -1.84 -39.30
N THR A 918 -9.03 -0.60 -39.36
CA THR A 918 -8.38 0.53 -40.05
C THR A 918 -7.50 1.36 -39.11
N ASP A 919 -7.91 1.53 -37.85
CA ASP A 919 -7.16 2.24 -36.82
C ASP A 919 -7.00 1.38 -35.54
N ARG A 920 -5.94 1.68 -34.78
CA ARG A 920 -5.62 1.14 -33.46
C ARG A 920 -6.45 1.77 -32.33
N LYS A 921 -6.93 3.01 -32.46
CA LYS A 921 -7.68 3.74 -31.41
C LYS A 921 -9.21 3.58 -31.56
N GLN A 922 -9.74 3.46 -32.77
CA GLN A 922 -11.18 3.30 -33.03
C GLN A 922 -11.51 2.32 -34.18
N ALA A 923 -12.80 2.00 -34.31
CA ALA A 923 -13.41 1.25 -35.40
C ALA A 923 -14.63 2.02 -35.90
N VAL A 924 -14.85 2.06 -37.22
CA VAL A 924 -16.01 2.72 -37.84
C VAL A 924 -16.64 1.73 -38.82
N CYS A 925 -17.94 1.48 -38.74
CA CYS A 925 -18.63 0.64 -39.72
C CYS A 925 -18.95 1.42 -41.01
N SER A 926 -19.31 0.71 -42.08
CA SER A 926 -19.88 1.26 -43.32
C SER A 926 -20.97 2.31 -43.08
N ASN A 927 -21.86 2.08 -42.10
CA ASN A 927 -22.94 3.01 -41.71
C ASN A 927 -22.51 4.10 -40.70
N GLY A 928 -21.22 4.42 -40.59
CA GLY A 928 -20.71 5.56 -39.81
C GLY A 928 -20.66 5.43 -38.27
N HIS A 929 -21.20 4.36 -37.67
CA HIS A 929 -21.11 4.16 -36.21
C HIS A 929 -19.65 3.98 -35.75
N ILE A 930 -19.21 4.79 -34.78
CA ILE A 930 -17.85 4.83 -34.24
C ILE A 930 -17.79 4.08 -32.89
N TRP A 931 -16.78 3.22 -32.73
CA TRP A 931 -16.51 2.48 -31.50
C TRP A 931 -15.04 2.62 -31.12
N LEU A 932 -14.74 3.07 -29.90
CA LEU A 932 -13.36 3.11 -29.39
C LEU A 932 -12.84 1.69 -29.18
N ARG A 933 -11.55 1.45 -29.45
CA ARG A 933 -10.90 0.14 -29.30
C ARG A 933 -10.25 0.01 -27.92
N CYS A 934 -10.40 -1.16 -27.32
CA CYS A 934 -9.74 -1.56 -26.07
C CYS A 934 -8.22 -1.53 -26.25
N PHE A 935 -7.46 -0.63 -25.61
CA PHE A 935 -6.00 -0.58 -25.85
C PHE A 935 -5.25 -1.85 -25.40
N LEU A 936 -5.88 -2.72 -24.59
CA LEU A 936 -5.28 -3.97 -24.11
C LEU A 936 -5.44 -5.15 -25.09
N THR A 937 -6.57 -5.24 -25.80
CA THR A 937 -6.91 -6.37 -26.70
C THR A 937 -7.22 -5.94 -28.14
N TYR A 938 -7.25 -4.63 -28.39
CA TYR A 938 -7.60 -3.94 -29.65
C TYR A 938 -9.01 -4.21 -30.21
N GLN A 939 -9.85 -4.98 -29.53
CA GLN A 939 -11.26 -5.15 -29.86
C GLN A 939 -12.05 -3.84 -29.73
N SER A 940 -13.03 -3.62 -30.59
CA SER A 940 -14.09 -2.62 -30.42
C SER A 940 -14.84 -2.75 -29.07
N CYS A 941 -14.88 -1.67 -28.30
CA CYS A 941 -15.64 -1.56 -27.05
C CYS A 941 -17.09 -1.18 -27.37
N GLN A 942 -17.90 -2.18 -27.74
CA GLN A 942 -19.31 -1.99 -28.14
C GLN A 942 -20.32 -2.05 -26.97
N SER A 943 -19.82 -1.93 -25.74
CA SER A 943 -20.61 -1.86 -24.50
C SER A 943 -20.49 -0.47 -23.90
N LEU A 944 -21.58 0.03 -23.31
CA LEU A 944 -21.57 1.26 -22.51
C LEU A 944 -20.75 1.12 -21.22
N ILE A 945 -20.45 -0.11 -20.80
CA ILE A 945 -19.61 -0.40 -19.62
C ILE A 945 -18.20 -0.74 -20.09
N TYR A 946 -17.25 0.14 -19.78
CA TYR A 946 -15.83 0.02 -20.08
C TYR A 946 -14.98 0.58 -18.93
N ARG A 947 -13.68 0.28 -18.94
CA ARG A 947 -12.70 0.73 -17.94
C ARG A 947 -11.74 1.77 -18.52
N ARG A 948 -11.15 2.62 -17.68
CA ARG A 948 -10.30 3.75 -18.09
C ARG A 948 -8.93 3.74 -17.39
N CYS A 949 -7.91 4.12 -18.13
CA CYS A 949 -6.56 4.40 -17.61
C CYS A 949 -6.57 5.69 -16.78
N LEU A 950 -6.12 5.63 -15.52
CA LEU A 950 -6.15 6.75 -14.56
C LEU A 950 -5.51 8.06 -15.08
N LEU A 951 -4.44 7.94 -15.88
CA LEU A 951 -3.60 9.08 -16.30
C LEU A 951 -3.87 9.60 -17.72
N HIS A 952 -4.58 8.85 -18.57
CA HIS A 952 -4.66 9.10 -20.03
C HIS A 952 -6.06 8.81 -20.62
N ASP A 953 -7.05 8.54 -19.77
CA ASP A 953 -8.45 8.19 -20.12
C ASP A 953 -8.65 7.05 -21.14
N SER A 954 -7.57 6.36 -21.49
CA SER A 954 -7.55 5.31 -22.52
C SER A 954 -8.46 4.16 -22.12
N ILE A 955 -9.28 3.67 -23.05
CA ILE A 955 -10.36 2.73 -22.75
C ILE A 955 -9.91 1.27 -22.88
N ALA A 956 -10.30 0.42 -21.92
CA ALA A 956 -10.21 -1.03 -21.99
C ALA A 956 -11.58 -1.68 -21.75
N ARG A 957 -11.82 -2.84 -22.35
CA ARG A 957 -13.06 -3.61 -22.12
C ARG A 957 -13.12 -4.13 -20.68
N HIS A 958 -14.32 -4.34 -20.13
CA HIS A 958 -14.47 -5.24 -18.98
C HIS A 958 -14.22 -6.71 -19.40
N PRO A 959 -13.69 -7.55 -18.49
CA PRO A 959 -13.73 -8.98 -18.66
C PRO A 959 -15.18 -9.49 -18.51
N ALA A 960 -15.61 -10.34 -19.42
CA ALA A 960 -16.89 -11.04 -19.36
C ALA A 960 -16.77 -12.34 -18.54
N PRO A 961 -17.88 -12.89 -17.99
CA PRO A 961 -17.86 -14.18 -17.31
C PRO A 961 -17.29 -15.29 -18.21
N ASP A 962 -17.66 -15.30 -19.49
CA ASP A 962 -17.30 -16.30 -20.49
C ASP A 962 -15.90 -16.11 -21.11
N ASP A 963 -15.20 -15.02 -20.78
CA ASP A 963 -13.84 -14.81 -21.30
C ASP A 963 -12.88 -15.91 -20.81
N PRO A 964 -12.01 -16.48 -21.66
CA PRO A 964 -10.91 -17.31 -21.20
C PRO A 964 -10.01 -16.60 -20.18
N ASP A 965 -9.46 -17.36 -19.23
CA ASP A 965 -8.56 -16.84 -18.19
C ASP A 965 -7.36 -16.05 -18.75
N TRP A 966 -6.91 -16.35 -19.97
CA TRP A 966 -5.83 -15.60 -20.63
C TRP A 966 -6.28 -14.23 -21.16
N ILE A 967 -7.52 -14.10 -21.64
CA ILE A 967 -8.11 -12.79 -21.98
C ILE A 967 -8.36 -11.98 -20.69
N LYS A 968 -8.84 -12.62 -19.62
CA LYS A 968 -8.97 -12.00 -18.28
C LYS A 968 -7.62 -11.46 -17.77
N ARG A 969 -6.53 -12.23 -17.89
CA ARG A 969 -5.15 -11.78 -17.57
C ARG A 969 -4.67 -10.60 -18.44
N LEU A 970 -4.95 -10.63 -19.75
CA LEU A 970 -4.63 -9.50 -20.64
C LEU A 970 -5.41 -8.23 -20.24
N LEU A 971 -6.70 -8.36 -19.94
CA LEU A 971 -7.55 -7.25 -19.50
C LEU A 971 -7.19 -6.74 -18.09
N GLN A 972 -6.49 -7.52 -17.26
CA GLN A 972 -5.93 -7.09 -15.97
C GLN A 972 -4.54 -6.42 -16.09
N SER A 973 -3.98 -6.30 -17.29
CA SER A 973 -2.68 -5.64 -17.49
C SER A 973 -2.77 -4.11 -17.38
N PRO A 974 -1.72 -3.43 -16.90
CA PRO A 974 -1.67 -1.97 -16.82
C PRO A 974 -1.57 -1.31 -18.20
N CYS A 975 -1.74 0.01 -18.23
CA CYS A 975 -1.63 0.83 -19.44
C CYS A 975 -0.23 0.75 -20.09
N PRO A 976 -0.09 0.32 -21.35
CA PRO A 976 1.21 0.15 -22.00
C PRO A 976 1.96 1.48 -22.22
N PHE A 977 1.28 2.62 -22.07
CA PHE A 977 1.84 3.96 -22.24
C PHE A 977 2.37 4.61 -20.95
N CYS A 978 1.94 4.16 -19.76
CA CYS A 978 2.31 4.79 -18.48
C CYS A 978 2.34 3.86 -17.25
N ASP A 979 2.12 2.56 -17.43
CA ASP A 979 2.04 1.55 -16.36
C ASP A 979 0.92 1.72 -15.32
N SER A 980 0.00 2.68 -15.53
CA SER A 980 -1.18 2.91 -14.69
C SER A 980 -2.13 1.69 -14.63
N PRO A 981 -2.77 1.41 -13.48
CA PRO A 981 -3.95 0.55 -13.41
C PRO A 981 -5.12 1.12 -14.23
N VAL A 982 -6.14 0.27 -14.43
CA VAL A 982 -7.26 0.50 -15.35
C VAL A 982 -8.57 0.13 -14.63
N PHE A 983 -9.40 1.14 -14.36
CA PHE A 983 -10.58 1.06 -13.47
C PHE A 983 -11.88 1.02 -14.25
#